data_AF-A0A847G9L3-F1
#
_entry.id   AF-A0A847G9L3-F1
#
_cell.length_a   1.000
_cell.length_b   1.000
_cell.length_c   1.000
_cell.angle_alpha   90.00
_cell.angle_beta   90.00
_cell.angle_gamma   90.00
#
_symmetry.space_group_name_H-M   'P 1'
#
loop_
_entity.id
_entity.type
_entity.pdbx_description
1 polymer ?
#
loop_
_entity_poly.entity_id
_entity_poly.type
_entity_poly.pdbx_seq_one_letter_code
_entity_poly.pdbx_strand_id
1 'polypeptide(L)'
;MMAILEHIVPGNAAVRAADVLTVLFAGCFIPATADPPLPDISRASWIWGDLREDVCDFRLVFTLDKAPSAASVLITADNGYELYVNGVPVGHDIGPGSDVWGSLERWDILERLKPGRNAIGIRGICLGGSRGVVAALRVETDGAKPLERGTGAAWRAASGDDPAEYSLPGHDEAGHWKSAKVLGPMGAAPWGRLEYSGSPGGRREGAPPVRLNLRRADGAFAWPGPVAFVDNDCSVYEKMNQDAWGISFRIGDWSRAYTMFDLPCPSKIGRRLCVLDATGPDAAPRVLHDAGAGVIGSPSVSFDGQSIYMAMAPEGESFFHIYRIPAAGGPPERITSGPYHDIDPAELPDGRIVFSSTRAGTFEEYHAAPARALFVMQPDGSRIQSITHTPIFDNEPKVLPDGRIAFVRSDNFFGRAKVETLIHAIRPDGSAGQTLFGADVGAVYGVRLRMLGYGSPAPLPDGRVAVLSKTGNFIGLPGTAEASHQRIPDGLGDLAPLPDGRLLVTVLHNDPGDRRSRVLAVFDPADSSTVVLHESSGTPIHSPVYLGARRRPPSLPNTVKLEETGSPAATGFLYAQNVHITRKTDAGWGHVRAIRVLRSRGVSQRSSHWDFVHQGKEVTELGTVPIGPDGSFAVEVPADVPLALQAVDAEGRSELNEMSWIFVRPGEVRSCTGCHDSHRAAPPAESRYTGAFRVKPLKLLERGEPHRWRGNNPGTSGMMDLQFERFRENASLNLYRDTGAALEPGHAETAAWAEKLGHGEEGVRISAANRLALLRDQAAAPALAVMLRDTSREARVAAAMALAACGTRGSVRPLAALLEDPDPTAAQAAAVALEAITGREAPDGAQYGADARRGQAATWRAWLDGDPWREHEAELTGDIASESRVIQRRAIKALGHIGGDAARAALRAHVAREKDNNPYPPFVGDNRTDAFTFDDASPLNPRTLQAAVRALGSLKDAEALPLFRQVLAEHTKPRNGNLFLAEAVIEALGRIGGPEAEKLLVDTFAGLGRYADYVGWYSDHPALYACHASPLHARVIEALDRMGATGAAAIVPHIIRSIPTDPDRALFLETDTYELLAGRVIRRSGRGDEVVLACLAVLGNPDAAAGEELRQAIGDTVNAWAGHPCAEIRAAQLLASICRDTRHAPAVRAAYERYLAEPEETFAREINHPTTFQVRLPRRHWVLFYLG
;
A
#
# COMPACT_ATOMS: atom_id res chain seq x y z
N MET A 1 -31.56 -75.63 -17.91
CA MET A 1 -31.99 -74.60 -18.87
C MET A 1 -30.84 -73.63 -19.13
N MET A 2 -29.98 -73.77 -20.15
CA MET A 2 -29.93 -74.76 -21.25
C MET A 2 -30.23 -76.20 -20.79
N ALA A 3 -31.03 -77.00 -21.51
CA ALA A 3 -31.79 -76.67 -22.71
C ALA A 3 -33.16 -75.99 -22.41
N ILE A 4 -33.69 -75.22 -23.37
CA ILE A 4 -35.10 -74.85 -23.60
C ILE A 4 -35.81 -74.08 -22.45
N LEU A 5 -36.04 -72.78 -22.62
CA LEU A 5 -36.57 -71.83 -21.60
C LEU A 5 -35.67 -71.87 -20.32
N GLU A 6 -36.04 -71.71 -19.03
CA GLU A 6 -37.28 -71.36 -18.30
C GLU A 6 -36.92 -70.83 -16.88
N HIS A 7 -37.72 -71.14 -15.83
CA HIS A 7 -37.49 -70.77 -14.43
C HIS A 7 -36.49 -71.68 -13.67
N ILE A 8 -36.22 -71.30 -12.39
CA ILE A 8 -35.78 -72.12 -11.23
C ILE A 8 -34.33 -71.89 -10.72
N VAL A 9 -34.27 -71.22 -9.56
CA VAL A 9 -33.22 -71.09 -8.50
C VAL A 9 -33.10 -72.43 -7.73
N PRO A 10 -32.00 -72.84 -7.01
CA PRO A 10 -30.79 -72.16 -6.49
C PRO A 10 -29.47 -72.87 -6.95
N GLY A 11 -28.25 -72.79 -6.37
CA GLY A 11 -27.69 -72.16 -5.16
C GLY A 11 -27.48 -73.12 -3.98
N ASN A 12 -26.23 -73.23 -3.47
CA ASN A 12 -25.77 -73.80 -2.18
C ASN A 12 -24.22 -73.95 -2.20
N ALA A 13 -23.47 -74.21 -1.13
CA ALA A 13 -23.48 -73.84 0.30
C ALA A 13 -22.34 -74.61 1.02
N ALA A 14 -21.92 -74.18 2.22
CA ALA A 14 -20.81 -74.74 3.05
C ALA A 14 -19.39 -74.56 2.45
N VAL A 15 -18.36 -73.97 3.08
CA VAL A 15 -18.02 -73.54 4.47
C VAL A 15 -17.37 -74.61 5.36
N ARG A 16 -16.32 -74.15 6.07
CA ARG A 16 -15.41 -74.81 7.05
C ARG A 16 -14.18 -75.49 6.43
N ALA A 17 -12.91 -75.26 6.80
CA ALA A 17 -12.17 -74.43 7.78
C ALA A 17 -11.13 -75.33 8.48
N ALA A 18 -9.92 -75.32 7.94
CA ALA A 18 -8.68 -75.80 8.54
C ALA A 18 -7.55 -74.81 8.11
N ASP A 19 -6.32 -75.04 8.54
CA ASP A 19 -5.10 -74.34 8.10
C ASP A 19 -5.09 -72.82 8.38
N VAL A 20 -5.21 -72.46 9.67
CA VAL A 20 -5.20 -71.07 10.16
C VAL A 20 -3.79 -70.65 10.61
N LEU A 21 -2.96 -70.16 9.69
CA LEU A 21 -2.05 -69.02 9.89
C LEU A 21 -1.35 -68.60 8.58
N THR A 22 -0.94 -67.33 8.50
CA THR A 22 -0.17 -66.72 7.38
C THR A 22 -0.95 -66.48 6.08
N VAL A 23 -1.44 -65.26 5.88
CA VAL A 23 -1.77 -64.72 4.55
C VAL A 23 -1.14 -63.33 4.42
N LEU A 24 0.03 -63.29 3.78
CA LEU A 24 0.72 -62.08 3.33
C LEU A 24 0.64 -62.02 1.79
N PHE A 25 0.53 -60.80 1.25
CA PHE A 25 0.69 -60.40 -0.16
C PHE A 25 0.94 -61.50 -1.22
N ALA A 26 -0.09 -61.81 -2.04
CA ALA A 26 0.07 -61.97 -3.49
C ALA A 26 -1.28 -62.06 -4.24
N GLY A 27 -1.35 -61.45 -5.43
CA GLY A 27 -1.82 -62.20 -6.61
C GLY A 27 -3.31 -62.25 -6.94
N CYS A 28 -4.04 -61.13 -6.95
CA CYS A 28 -5.22 -61.01 -7.80
C CYS A 28 -5.10 -59.78 -8.72
N PHE A 29 -4.70 -60.00 -9.97
CA PHE A 29 -4.67 -58.94 -10.99
C PHE A 29 -6.10 -58.59 -11.40
N ILE A 30 -6.59 -57.44 -10.93
CA ILE A 30 -7.49 -56.64 -11.76
C ILE A 30 -6.63 -56.12 -12.93
N PRO A 31 -7.04 -56.27 -14.20
CA PRO A 31 -6.34 -55.62 -15.29
C PRO A 31 -6.40 -54.12 -15.07
N ALA A 32 -5.26 -53.44 -15.04
CA ALA A 32 -5.27 -51.98 -15.07
C ALA A 32 -6.01 -51.55 -16.34
N THR A 33 -7.11 -50.81 -16.19
CA THR A 33 -7.72 -50.06 -17.29
C THR A 33 -6.64 -49.16 -17.84
N ALA A 34 -6.22 -49.38 -19.09
CA ALA A 34 -5.20 -48.55 -19.72
C ALA A 34 -5.62 -47.08 -19.64
N ASP A 35 -4.68 -46.21 -19.25
CA ASP A 35 -4.95 -44.78 -19.10
C ASP A 35 -5.72 -44.23 -20.32
N PRO A 36 -6.89 -43.58 -20.11
CA PRO A 36 -7.58 -42.87 -21.17
C PRO A 36 -6.61 -41.97 -21.96
N PRO A 37 -6.62 -42.02 -23.30
CA PRO A 37 -5.52 -41.47 -24.08
C PRO A 37 -5.45 -39.95 -23.98
N LEU A 38 -4.22 -39.45 -23.92
CA LEU A 38 -3.94 -38.04 -23.72
C LEU A 38 -4.31 -37.21 -24.98
N PRO A 39 -5.02 -36.07 -24.81
CA PRO A 39 -5.23 -35.07 -25.85
C PRO A 39 -3.91 -34.40 -26.29
N ASP A 40 -3.79 -34.10 -27.58
CA ASP A 40 -2.67 -33.30 -28.11
C ASP A 40 -2.91 -31.79 -27.87
N ILE A 41 -2.47 -31.32 -26.70
CA ILE A 41 -2.56 -29.91 -26.28
C ILE A 41 -1.74 -28.96 -27.17
N SER A 42 -0.75 -29.45 -27.94
CA SER A 42 0.09 -28.60 -28.79
C SER A 42 -0.68 -27.95 -29.95
N ARG A 43 -1.85 -28.51 -30.30
CA ARG A 43 -2.77 -27.97 -31.32
C ARG A 43 -3.80 -26.99 -30.78
N ALA A 44 -3.82 -26.76 -29.47
CA ALA A 44 -4.70 -25.78 -28.84
C ALA A 44 -4.10 -24.37 -28.90
N SER A 45 -4.96 -23.36 -28.84
CA SER A 45 -4.59 -21.95 -28.72
C SER A 45 -5.21 -21.35 -27.46
N TRP A 46 -4.50 -20.41 -26.85
CA TRP A 46 -5.02 -19.55 -25.80
C TRP A 46 -6.18 -18.69 -26.35
N ILE A 47 -7.34 -18.75 -25.70
CA ILE A 47 -8.54 -17.99 -26.08
C ILE A 47 -9.06 -17.11 -24.95
N TRP A 48 -9.74 -16.02 -25.33
CA TRP A 48 -10.58 -15.22 -24.43
C TRP A 48 -11.80 -14.62 -25.15
N GLY A 49 -12.71 -13.96 -24.42
CA GLY A 49 -13.81 -13.14 -24.97
C GLY A 49 -13.42 -11.67 -25.08
N ASP A 50 -14.22 -10.78 -24.48
CA ASP A 50 -13.84 -9.38 -24.34
C ASP A 50 -12.69 -9.23 -23.33
N LEU A 51 -11.69 -8.41 -23.66
CA LEU A 51 -10.52 -8.16 -22.82
C LEU A 51 -10.77 -7.15 -21.69
N ARG A 52 -12.03 -6.72 -21.50
CA ARG A 52 -12.49 -5.89 -20.38
C ARG A 52 -13.09 -6.71 -19.24
N GLU A 53 -13.59 -7.92 -19.54
CA GLU A 53 -14.25 -8.78 -18.57
C GLU A 53 -13.23 -9.69 -17.88
N ASP A 54 -13.26 -9.72 -16.55
CA ASP A 54 -12.40 -10.58 -15.74
C ASP A 54 -12.97 -12.02 -15.61
N VAL A 55 -14.20 -12.26 -16.05
CA VAL A 55 -14.78 -13.61 -16.22
C VAL A 55 -15.31 -13.75 -17.64
N CYS A 56 -15.03 -14.88 -18.29
CA CYS A 56 -15.50 -15.19 -19.63
C CYS A 56 -15.94 -16.64 -19.76
N ASP A 57 -17.12 -16.84 -20.35
CA ASP A 57 -17.81 -18.12 -20.47
C ASP A 57 -17.62 -18.67 -21.90
N PHE A 58 -17.06 -19.87 -22.03
CA PHE A 58 -16.68 -20.51 -23.30
C PHE A 58 -17.47 -21.80 -23.56
N ARG A 59 -17.78 -22.07 -24.83
CA ARG A 59 -18.57 -23.25 -25.22
C ARG A 59 -18.07 -23.92 -26.50
N LEU A 60 -18.13 -25.25 -26.53
CA LEU A 60 -17.96 -26.08 -27.73
C LEU A 60 -19.03 -27.17 -27.78
N VAL A 61 -19.79 -27.23 -28.87
CA VAL A 61 -20.78 -28.30 -29.15
C VAL A 61 -20.19 -29.29 -30.17
N PHE A 62 -20.41 -30.60 -29.96
CA PHE A 62 -19.97 -31.66 -30.87
C PHE A 62 -20.95 -32.85 -30.88
N THR A 63 -20.79 -33.76 -31.83
CA THR A 63 -21.64 -34.95 -31.99
C THR A 63 -20.78 -36.22 -31.96
N LEU A 64 -21.29 -37.29 -31.36
CA LEU A 64 -20.71 -38.63 -31.36
C LEU A 64 -21.66 -39.62 -32.04
N ASP A 65 -21.19 -40.33 -33.08
CA ASP A 65 -22.02 -41.24 -33.88
C ASP A 65 -22.29 -42.60 -33.19
N LYS A 66 -21.54 -42.91 -32.13
CA LYS A 66 -21.72 -44.07 -31.25
C LYS A 66 -21.47 -43.66 -29.79
N ALA A 67 -21.54 -44.61 -28.86
CA ALA A 67 -21.04 -44.41 -27.51
C ALA A 67 -19.50 -44.30 -27.53
N PRO A 68 -18.91 -43.38 -26.76
CA PRO A 68 -17.46 -43.32 -26.57
C PRO A 68 -16.97 -44.48 -25.71
N SER A 69 -15.72 -44.89 -25.90
CA SER A 69 -15.05 -45.93 -25.10
C SER A 69 -13.93 -45.41 -24.20
N ALA A 70 -13.42 -44.19 -24.45
CA ALA A 70 -12.62 -43.41 -23.52
C ALA A 70 -12.76 -41.91 -23.84
N ALA A 71 -12.69 -41.01 -22.86
CA ALA A 71 -12.74 -39.57 -23.11
C ALA A 71 -12.01 -38.77 -22.03
N SER A 72 -11.16 -37.82 -22.42
CA SER A 72 -10.51 -36.92 -21.46
C SER A 72 -10.27 -35.51 -22.00
N VAL A 73 -10.11 -34.57 -21.08
CA VAL A 73 -9.76 -33.16 -21.34
C VAL A 73 -8.47 -32.82 -20.61
N LEU A 74 -7.52 -32.20 -21.31
CA LEU A 74 -6.44 -31.42 -20.72
C LEU A 74 -6.84 -29.95 -20.72
N ILE A 75 -6.59 -29.22 -19.63
CA ILE A 75 -7.00 -27.82 -19.47
C ILE A 75 -6.07 -27.07 -18.52
N THR A 76 -5.87 -25.78 -18.81
CA THR A 76 -5.37 -24.79 -17.85
C THR A 76 -5.79 -23.36 -18.26
N ALA A 77 -5.53 -22.37 -17.41
CA ALA A 77 -5.88 -20.97 -17.62
C ALA A 77 -4.88 -20.04 -16.93
N ASP A 78 -4.84 -18.75 -17.32
CA ASP A 78 -3.90 -17.78 -16.73
C ASP A 78 -4.09 -17.64 -15.22
N ASN A 79 -5.33 -17.45 -14.73
CA ASN A 79 -5.60 -17.39 -13.29
C ASN A 79 -6.74 -18.30 -12.81
N GLY A 80 -7.51 -18.91 -13.72
CA GLY A 80 -8.42 -19.99 -13.32
C GLY A 80 -9.41 -20.43 -14.38
N TYR A 81 -9.96 -21.63 -14.18
CA TYR A 81 -11.05 -22.19 -14.96
C TYR A 81 -12.02 -23.01 -14.10
N GLU A 82 -13.28 -23.08 -14.53
CA GLU A 82 -14.24 -24.13 -14.17
C GLU A 82 -14.63 -24.91 -15.44
N LEU A 83 -14.58 -26.25 -15.41
CA LEU A 83 -14.87 -27.14 -16.53
C LEU A 83 -16.21 -27.87 -16.32
N TYR A 84 -17.08 -27.80 -17.32
CA TYR A 84 -18.41 -28.41 -17.33
C TYR A 84 -18.62 -29.26 -18.59
N VAL A 85 -19.36 -30.37 -18.46
CA VAL A 85 -19.74 -31.24 -19.59
C VAL A 85 -21.22 -31.59 -19.47
N ASN A 86 -22.00 -31.29 -20.52
CA ASN A 86 -23.43 -31.59 -20.60
C ASN A 86 -24.25 -31.09 -19.38
N GLY A 87 -23.94 -29.92 -18.84
CA GLY A 87 -24.59 -29.31 -17.67
C GLY A 87 -24.00 -29.72 -16.31
N VAL A 88 -23.05 -30.65 -16.27
CA VAL A 88 -22.47 -31.19 -15.03
C VAL A 88 -21.05 -30.65 -14.83
N PRO A 89 -20.69 -30.12 -13.64
CA PRO A 89 -19.31 -29.75 -13.34
C PRO A 89 -18.41 -30.99 -13.32
N VAL A 90 -17.20 -30.82 -13.86
CA VAL A 90 -16.19 -31.88 -13.99
C VAL A 90 -14.94 -31.57 -13.17
N GLY A 91 -14.47 -30.32 -13.21
CA GLY A 91 -13.22 -29.93 -12.57
C GLY A 91 -13.01 -28.42 -12.56
N HIS A 92 -12.02 -27.94 -11.82
CA HIS A 92 -11.65 -26.53 -11.74
C HIS A 92 -10.21 -26.37 -11.23
N ASP A 93 -9.61 -25.21 -11.47
CA ASP A 93 -8.39 -24.74 -10.81
C ASP A 93 -8.36 -23.20 -10.84
N ILE A 94 -7.98 -22.54 -9.75
CA ILE A 94 -7.98 -21.06 -9.62
C ILE A 94 -6.83 -20.61 -8.71
N GLY A 95 -6.01 -19.65 -9.17
CA GLY A 95 -4.86 -19.11 -8.44
C GLY A 95 -4.14 -17.99 -9.22
N PRO A 96 -3.38 -17.11 -8.54
CA PRO A 96 -2.69 -15.99 -9.17
C PRO A 96 -1.40 -16.41 -9.90
N GLY A 97 -0.92 -15.55 -10.80
CA GLY A 97 0.41 -15.71 -11.40
C GLY A 97 0.53 -16.98 -12.25
N SER A 98 1.61 -17.74 -12.05
CA SER A 98 1.86 -19.01 -12.76
C SER A 98 1.26 -20.26 -12.06
N ASP A 99 0.56 -20.09 -10.94
CA ASP A 99 0.10 -21.20 -10.09
C ASP A 99 -0.95 -22.11 -10.75
N VAL A 100 -1.58 -21.64 -11.84
CA VAL A 100 -2.51 -22.42 -12.68
C VAL A 100 -1.84 -22.76 -14.01
N TRP A 101 -1.53 -21.74 -14.83
CA TRP A 101 -1.00 -21.96 -16.19
C TRP A 101 0.34 -22.71 -16.24
N GLY A 102 1.15 -22.69 -15.17
CA GLY A 102 2.40 -23.43 -15.09
C GLY A 102 2.23 -24.96 -15.13
N SER A 103 1.00 -25.49 -15.08
CA SER A 103 0.72 -26.91 -15.27
C SER A 103 -0.58 -27.18 -16.05
N LEU A 104 -0.73 -28.42 -16.54
CA LEU A 104 -1.91 -28.90 -17.25
C LEU A 104 -2.64 -29.94 -16.40
N GLU A 105 -3.88 -29.65 -16.05
CA GLU A 105 -4.76 -30.61 -15.36
C GLU A 105 -5.45 -31.52 -16.38
N ARG A 106 -5.71 -32.77 -15.98
CA ARG A 106 -6.41 -33.78 -16.78
C ARG A 106 -7.70 -34.19 -16.08
N TRP A 107 -8.79 -34.28 -16.83
CA TRP A 107 -10.07 -34.78 -16.35
C TRP A 107 -10.59 -35.89 -17.26
N ASP A 108 -10.98 -37.04 -16.69
CA ASP A 108 -11.78 -38.03 -17.40
C ASP A 108 -13.23 -37.55 -17.48
N ILE A 109 -13.87 -37.69 -18.64
CA ILE A 109 -15.24 -37.26 -18.89
C ILE A 109 -16.12 -38.35 -19.52
N LEU A 110 -15.67 -39.60 -19.56
CA LEU A 110 -16.36 -40.70 -20.24
C LEU A 110 -17.82 -40.85 -19.76
N GLU A 111 -18.05 -40.86 -18.45
CA GLU A 111 -19.38 -40.95 -17.83
C GLU A 111 -20.27 -39.71 -18.08
N ARG A 112 -19.72 -38.61 -18.59
CA ARG A 112 -20.45 -37.37 -18.88
C ARG A 112 -20.91 -37.28 -20.33
N LEU A 113 -20.42 -38.15 -21.22
CA LEU A 113 -20.71 -38.15 -22.65
C LEU A 113 -21.74 -39.22 -23.05
N LYS A 114 -22.42 -38.99 -24.18
CA LYS A 114 -23.45 -39.88 -24.73
C LYS A 114 -23.44 -39.89 -26.26
N PRO A 115 -24.03 -40.90 -26.93
CA PRO A 115 -24.31 -40.83 -28.36
C PRO A 115 -25.14 -39.58 -28.71
N GLY A 116 -24.91 -38.98 -29.87
CA GLY A 116 -25.56 -37.74 -30.30
C GLY A 116 -24.83 -36.47 -29.85
N ARG A 117 -25.57 -35.37 -29.65
CA ARG A 117 -25.00 -34.06 -29.30
C ARG A 117 -24.51 -34.01 -27.85
N ASN A 118 -23.29 -33.49 -27.69
CA ASN A 118 -22.61 -33.20 -26.43
C ASN A 118 -22.08 -31.76 -26.45
N ALA A 119 -21.78 -31.20 -25.28
CA ALA A 119 -21.13 -29.90 -25.17
C ALA A 119 -20.15 -29.84 -23.99
N ILE A 120 -19.05 -29.11 -24.21
CA ILE A 120 -18.12 -28.65 -23.17
C ILE A 120 -18.45 -27.18 -22.89
N GLY A 121 -18.55 -26.82 -21.61
CA GLY A 121 -18.47 -25.44 -21.14
C GLY A 121 -17.18 -25.23 -20.34
N ILE A 122 -16.57 -24.06 -20.47
CA ILE A 122 -15.47 -23.64 -19.60
C ILE A 122 -15.75 -22.20 -19.16
N ARG A 123 -15.73 -21.91 -17.86
CA ARG A 123 -15.65 -20.54 -17.35
C ARG A 123 -14.20 -20.20 -17.10
N GLY A 124 -13.63 -19.24 -17.82
CA GLY A 124 -12.30 -18.68 -17.55
C GLY A 124 -12.37 -17.52 -16.58
N ILE A 125 -11.39 -17.43 -15.68
CA ILE A 125 -11.29 -16.41 -14.62
C ILE A 125 -9.94 -15.71 -14.70
N CYS A 126 -9.97 -14.38 -14.63
CA CYS A 126 -8.81 -13.50 -14.53
C CYS A 126 -8.83 -12.83 -13.14
N LEU A 127 -7.76 -13.03 -12.38
CA LEU A 127 -7.51 -12.36 -11.10
C LEU A 127 -6.61 -11.13 -11.30
N GLY A 128 -5.83 -11.10 -12.39
CA GLY A 128 -5.14 -9.90 -12.87
C GLY A 128 -3.84 -10.18 -13.62
N GLY A 129 -3.45 -9.21 -14.45
CA GLY A 129 -2.27 -9.31 -15.31
C GLY A 129 -2.67 -9.75 -16.70
N SER A 130 -2.40 -11.02 -17.04
CA SER A 130 -2.78 -11.60 -18.32
C SER A 130 -4.18 -12.22 -18.24
N ARG A 131 -4.63 -12.88 -19.31
CA ARG A 131 -5.86 -13.68 -19.32
C ARG A 131 -5.89 -14.61 -20.51
N GLY A 132 -6.40 -15.82 -20.31
CA GLY A 132 -6.52 -16.82 -21.35
C GLY A 132 -6.91 -18.18 -20.78
N VAL A 133 -7.61 -18.98 -21.58
CA VAL A 133 -7.87 -20.40 -21.33
C VAL A 133 -7.26 -21.22 -22.47
N VAL A 134 -6.66 -22.37 -22.17
CA VAL A 134 -6.24 -23.36 -23.16
C VAL A 134 -6.68 -24.76 -22.76
N ALA A 135 -7.30 -25.49 -23.68
CA ALA A 135 -7.75 -26.86 -23.44
C ALA A 135 -7.71 -27.73 -24.70
N ALA A 136 -7.58 -29.04 -24.50
CA ALA A 136 -7.71 -30.05 -25.55
C ALA A 136 -8.54 -31.24 -25.07
N LEU A 137 -9.56 -31.60 -25.86
CA LEU A 137 -10.45 -32.73 -25.69
C LEU A 137 -10.02 -33.87 -26.63
N ARG A 138 -10.05 -35.10 -26.11
CA ARG A 138 -9.94 -36.34 -26.91
C ARG A 138 -11.04 -37.32 -26.53
N VAL A 139 -11.70 -37.90 -27.53
CA VAL A 139 -12.72 -38.94 -27.36
C VAL A 139 -12.42 -40.10 -28.31
N GLU A 140 -12.26 -41.30 -27.76
CA GLU A 140 -12.17 -42.55 -28.52
C GLU A 140 -13.55 -43.16 -28.76
N THR A 141 -13.69 -43.94 -29.83
CA THR A 141 -14.95 -44.60 -30.20
C THR A 141 -14.67 -45.86 -30.99
N ASP A 142 -15.27 -46.98 -30.59
CA ASP A 142 -14.87 -48.30 -31.10
C ASP A 142 -15.03 -48.44 -32.61
N GLY A 143 -13.91 -48.78 -33.26
CA GLY A 143 -13.81 -48.91 -34.72
C GLY A 143 -13.87 -47.60 -35.50
N ALA A 144 -13.70 -46.44 -34.84
CA ALA A 144 -13.61 -45.13 -35.47
C ALA A 144 -12.24 -44.46 -35.19
N LYS A 145 -11.96 -43.33 -35.87
CA LYS A 145 -10.80 -42.50 -35.55
C LYS A 145 -11.13 -41.57 -34.37
N PRO A 146 -10.22 -41.38 -33.38
CA PRO A 146 -10.44 -40.45 -32.27
C PRO A 146 -10.87 -39.04 -32.71
N LEU A 147 -11.79 -38.48 -31.94
CA LEU A 147 -12.22 -37.09 -32.04
C LEU A 147 -11.32 -36.21 -31.16
N GLU A 148 -10.46 -35.41 -31.80
CA GLU A 148 -9.60 -34.43 -31.12
C GLU A 148 -10.11 -32.99 -31.36
N ARG A 149 -10.12 -32.15 -30.32
CA ARG A 149 -10.54 -30.73 -30.38
C ARG A 149 -9.70 -29.88 -29.42
N GLY A 150 -9.06 -28.82 -29.91
CA GLY A 150 -8.39 -27.80 -29.08
C GLY A 150 -9.23 -26.53 -28.92
N THR A 151 -8.87 -25.67 -27.95
CA THR A 151 -9.32 -24.27 -27.89
C THR A 151 -8.82 -23.46 -29.07
N GLY A 152 -9.66 -22.56 -29.58
CA GLY A 152 -9.39 -21.77 -30.80
C GLY A 152 -10.66 -21.13 -31.35
N ALA A 153 -10.59 -20.54 -32.55
CA ALA A 153 -11.67 -19.73 -33.15
C ALA A 153 -13.00 -20.47 -33.42
N ALA A 154 -13.04 -21.80 -33.28
CA ALA A 154 -14.27 -22.60 -33.35
C ALA A 154 -15.08 -22.62 -32.04
N TRP A 155 -14.50 -22.12 -30.93
CA TRP A 155 -15.21 -21.96 -29.66
C TRP A 155 -16.04 -20.68 -29.66
N ARG A 156 -17.14 -20.72 -28.90
CA ARG A 156 -18.04 -19.58 -28.68
C ARG A 156 -17.73 -18.97 -27.31
N ALA A 157 -17.91 -17.66 -27.16
CA ALA A 157 -17.59 -16.91 -25.96
C ALA A 157 -18.67 -15.86 -25.61
N ALA A 158 -18.97 -15.75 -24.33
CA ALA A 158 -19.84 -14.75 -23.69
C ALA A 158 -19.27 -14.39 -22.29
N SER A 159 -20.03 -13.66 -21.48
CA SER A 159 -19.74 -13.40 -20.06
C SER A 159 -21.07 -13.22 -19.31
N GLY A 160 -21.24 -13.93 -18.18
CA GLY A 160 -22.35 -13.73 -17.24
C GLY A 160 -23.45 -14.80 -17.28
N ASP A 161 -23.30 -15.86 -18.07
CA ASP A 161 -24.30 -16.94 -18.19
C ASP A 161 -24.02 -18.09 -17.19
N ASP A 162 -25.01 -18.90 -16.78
CA ASP A 162 -24.75 -20.03 -15.86
C ASP A 162 -24.06 -21.20 -16.60
N PRO A 163 -22.90 -21.70 -16.11
CA PRO A 163 -22.15 -22.78 -16.76
C PRO A 163 -22.85 -24.14 -16.74
N ALA A 164 -23.78 -24.39 -15.81
CA ALA A 164 -24.65 -25.56 -15.85
C ALA A 164 -25.71 -25.45 -16.97
N GLU A 165 -26.06 -24.24 -17.41
CA GLU A 165 -26.98 -24.04 -18.53
C GLU A 165 -26.25 -24.00 -19.88
N TYR A 166 -25.22 -23.17 -20.06
CA TYR A 166 -24.56 -23.06 -21.37
C TYR A 166 -23.78 -24.32 -21.79
N SER A 167 -23.32 -25.14 -20.82
CA SER A 167 -22.72 -26.44 -21.13
C SER A 167 -23.72 -27.53 -21.50
N LEU A 168 -25.04 -27.27 -21.50
CA LEU A 168 -26.02 -28.19 -22.07
C LEU A 168 -26.00 -28.14 -23.60
N PRO A 169 -26.10 -29.28 -24.32
CA PRO A 169 -26.08 -29.29 -25.80
C PRO A 169 -27.22 -28.52 -26.47
N GLY A 170 -28.30 -28.21 -25.73
CA GLY A 170 -29.52 -27.56 -26.24
C GLY A 170 -29.63 -26.06 -25.97
N HIS A 171 -28.74 -25.46 -25.17
CA HIS A 171 -28.78 -24.03 -24.85
C HIS A 171 -28.60 -23.15 -26.12
N ASP A 172 -29.39 -22.09 -26.20
CA ASP A 172 -29.45 -21.14 -27.32
C ASP A 172 -28.32 -20.09 -27.20
N GLU A 173 -27.80 -19.63 -28.33
CA GLU A 173 -26.69 -18.67 -28.41
C GLU A 173 -27.13 -17.30 -28.93
N ALA A 174 -28.44 -17.06 -29.03
CA ALA A 174 -29.01 -15.85 -29.59
C ALA A 174 -28.72 -14.59 -28.75
N GLY A 175 -28.06 -13.60 -29.37
CA GLY A 175 -27.85 -12.27 -28.79
C GLY A 175 -26.38 -11.88 -28.63
N HIS A 176 -25.73 -12.38 -27.57
CA HIS A 176 -24.42 -11.92 -27.11
C HIS A 176 -23.24 -12.86 -27.43
N TRP A 177 -23.49 -14.16 -27.60
CA TRP A 177 -22.43 -15.17 -27.85
C TRP A 177 -21.71 -14.94 -29.19
N LYS A 178 -20.41 -14.69 -29.12
CA LYS A 178 -19.50 -14.41 -30.26
C LYS A 178 -18.50 -15.56 -30.44
N SER A 179 -17.71 -15.55 -31.50
CA SER A 179 -16.57 -16.47 -31.61
C SER A 179 -15.47 -16.04 -30.65
N ALA A 180 -14.81 -17.00 -29.99
CA ALA A 180 -13.74 -16.71 -29.04
C ALA A 180 -12.53 -16.05 -29.75
N LYS A 181 -11.96 -15.03 -29.12
CA LYS A 181 -10.76 -14.35 -29.57
C LYS A 181 -9.55 -15.23 -29.29
N VAL A 182 -8.86 -15.66 -30.34
CA VAL A 182 -7.55 -16.31 -30.22
C VAL A 182 -6.51 -15.26 -29.82
N LEU A 183 -5.74 -15.55 -28.76
CA LEU A 183 -4.68 -14.69 -28.24
C LEU A 183 -3.30 -15.14 -28.74
N GLY A 184 -3.07 -16.45 -28.81
CA GLY A 184 -1.84 -17.05 -29.34
C GLY A 184 -1.88 -18.58 -29.30
N PRO A 185 -1.01 -19.27 -30.04
CA PRO A 185 -0.88 -20.74 -29.96
C PRO A 185 -0.32 -21.19 -28.61
N MET A 186 -0.45 -22.48 -28.28
CA MET A 186 0.41 -23.12 -27.27
C MET A 186 1.89 -22.84 -27.60
N GLY A 187 2.65 -22.32 -26.64
CA GLY A 187 4.01 -21.78 -26.86
C GLY A 187 4.11 -20.26 -26.78
N ALA A 188 3.00 -19.51 -26.86
CA ALA A 188 3.02 -18.04 -26.86
C ALA A 188 3.35 -17.44 -25.49
N ALA A 189 4.11 -16.33 -25.47
CA ALA A 189 4.29 -15.51 -24.27
C ALA A 189 2.94 -14.87 -23.85
N PRO A 190 2.66 -14.74 -22.53
CA PRO A 190 3.55 -15.04 -21.40
C PRO A 190 3.66 -16.52 -21.02
N TRP A 191 2.71 -17.35 -21.43
CA TRP A 191 2.51 -18.72 -20.93
C TRP A 191 3.53 -19.77 -21.38
N GLY A 192 4.25 -19.51 -22.48
CA GLY A 192 5.22 -20.44 -23.03
C GLY A 192 4.59 -21.77 -23.48
N ARG A 193 5.39 -22.83 -23.48
CA ARG A 193 5.00 -24.19 -23.91
C ARG A 193 4.83 -25.10 -22.69
N LEU A 194 3.68 -25.77 -22.63
CA LEU A 194 3.33 -26.69 -21.55
C LEU A 194 3.27 -28.13 -22.07
N GLU A 195 3.68 -29.07 -21.23
CA GLU A 195 3.58 -30.52 -21.47
C GLU A 195 2.98 -31.19 -20.22
N TYR A 196 2.09 -32.17 -20.43
CA TYR A 196 1.38 -32.80 -19.32
C TYR A 196 2.29 -33.78 -18.56
N SER A 197 2.43 -33.56 -17.25
CA SER A 197 3.41 -34.24 -16.39
C SER A 197 2.81 -35.21 -15.36
N GLY A 198 1.50 -35.45 -15.40
CA GLY A 198 0.82 -36.44 -14.53
C GLY A 198 0.06 -35.81 -13.36
N SER A 199 -1.17 -35.35 -13.61
CA SER A 199 -2.13 -34.95 -12.58
C SER A 199 -3.44 -35.69 -12.79
N PRO A 200 -4.06 -36.31 -11.77
CA PRO A 200 -5.33 -37.04 -11.90
C PRO A 200 -6.55 -36.12 -12.07
N GLY A 201 -6.34 -34.80 -12.04
CA GLY A 201 -7.39 -33.79 -11.89
C GLY A 201 -7.64 -33.51 -10.42
N GLY A 202 -7.58 -32.24 -10.03
CA GLY A 202 -7.87 -31.79 -8.66
C GLY A 202 -6.64 -31.33 -7.89
N ARG A 203 -5.69 -30.64 -8.53
CA ARG A 203 -4.61 -29.90 -7.86
C ARG A 203 -5.07 -28.67 -7.06
N ARG A 204 -6.02 -28.87 -6.13
CA ARG A 204 -6.29 -28.03 -4.95
C ARG A 204 -7.31 -28.75 -4.08
N GLU A 205 -6.91 -29.26 -2.91
CA GLU A 205 -7.85 -29.62 -1.84
C GLU A 205 -8.41 -28.32 -1.24
N GLY A 206 -9.41 -27.73 -1.91
CA GLY A 206 -9.88 -26.37 -1.63
C GLY A 206 -11.38 -26.13 -1.80
N ALA A 207 -12.16 -27.21 -2.00
CA ALA A 207 -13.58 -27.22 -2.34
C ALA A 207 -13.94 -26.57 -3.71
N PRO A 208 -15.10 -26.89 -4.31
CA PRO A 208 -15.72 -25.98 -5.29
C PRO A 208 -15.96 -24.60 -4.65
N PRO A 209 -16.39 -23.57 -5.41
CA PRO A 209 -17.09 -22.44 -4.78
C PRO A 209 -18.19 -23.02 -3.89
N VAL A 210 -18.08 -22.82 -2.58
CA VAL A 210 -18.95 -23.47 -1.59
C VAL A 210 -20.32 -22.79 -1.67
N ARG A 211 -21.10 -23.19 -2.69
CA ARG A 211 -22.46 -22.69 -2.93
C ARG A 211 -23.22 -22.83 -1.62
N LEU A 212 -23.59 -21.69 -1.05
CA LEU A 212 -24.13 -21.56 0.30
C LEU A 212 -25.42 -22.36 0.46
N ASN A 213 -25.27 -23.61 0.88
CA ASN A 213 -26.32 -24.63 0.86
C ASN A 213 -27.04 -24.61 2.21
N LEU A 214 -28.02 -23.71 2.32
CA LEU A 214 -28.84 -23.52 3.52
C LEU A 214 -29.70 -24.75 3.79
N ARG A 215 -29.29 -25.55 4.77
CA ARG A 215 -30.07 -26.67 5.29
C ARG A 215 -30.90 -26.21 6.50
N ARG A 216 -32.07 -26.80 6.70
CA ARG A 216 -32.75 -26.74 8.00
C ARG A 216 -32.11 -27.74 8.96
N ALA A 217 -32.13 -27.44 10.25
CA ALA A 217 -31.68 -28.38 11.28
C ALA A 217 -32.53 -29.67 11.24
N ASP A 218 -31.86 -30.81 11.38
CA ASP A 218 -32.48 -32.12 11.51
C ASP A 218 -32.34 -32.64 12.97
N GLY A 219 -32.73 -33.90 13.20
CA GLY A 219 -32.64 -34.54 14.51
C GLY A 219 -31.21 -34.89 14.98
N ALA A 220 -30.19 -34.68 14.15
CA ALA A 220 -28.79 -34.90 14.49
C ALA A 220 -28.00 -33.58 14.67
N PHE A 221 -28.57 -32.43 14.28
CA PHE A 221 -27.92 -31.14 14.41
C PHE A 221 -27.61 -30.78 15.87
N ALA A 222 -26.32 -30.64 16.19
CA ALA A 222 -25.85 -30.13 17.47
C ALA A 222 -26.10 -28.62 17.57
N TRP A 223 -27.27 -28.26 18.10
CA TRP A 223 -27.67 -26.87 18.36
C TRP A 223 -26.60 -26.11 19.19
N PRO A 224 -26.28 -24.85 18.84
CA PRO A 224 -25.46 -24.01 19.70
C PRO A 224 -26.22 -23.64 20.99
N GLY A 225 -25.49 -23.14 21.99
CA GLY A 225 -26.13 -22.40 23.09
C GLY A 225 -26.79 -21.09 22.60
N PRO A 226 -27.50 -20.36 23.48
CA PRO A 226 -28.18 -19.12 23.12
C PRO A 226 -27.25 -18.11 22.43
N VAL A 227 -27.82 -17.33 21.51
CA VAL A 227 -27.10 -16.33 20.70
C VAL A 227 -27.82 -14.99 20.75
N ALA A 228 -27.06 -13.89 20.71
CA ALA A 228 -27.60 -12.55 20.55
C ALA A 228 -27.25 -12.00 19.17
N PHE A 229 -28.07 -11.09 18.64
CA PHE A 229 -27.84 -10.43 17.36
C PHE A 229 -28.57 -9.08 17.31
N VAL A 230 -28.21 -8.22 16.37
CA VAL A 230 -28.91 -6.95 16.14
C VAL A 230 -29.94 -7.13 15.02
N ASP A 231 -31.14 -6.59 15.22
CA ASP A 231 -32.27 -6.62 14.30
C ASP A 231 -32.75 -5.19 14.01
N ASN A 232 -33.51 -5.03 12.92
CA ASN A 232 -33.85 -3.75 12.31
C ASN A 232 -32.58 -3.03 11.85
N ASP A 233 -31.77 -3.73 11.03
CA ASP A 233 -30.63 -3.17 10.30
C ASP A 233 -31.06 -1.89 9.58
N CYS A 234 -30.50 -0.77 10.02
CA CYS A 234 -30.74 0.56 9.50
C CYS A 234 -29.45 1.18 8.94
N SER A 235 -28.43 0.35 8.70
CA SER A 235 -27.20 0.76 8.04
C SER A 235 -27.50 1.23 6.61
N VAL A 236 -26.75 2.24 6.19
CA VAL A 236 -26.70 2.69 4.79
C VAL A 236 -25.91 1.66 3.97
N TYR A 237 -26.41 1.36 2.77
CA TYR A 237 -25.77 0.49 1.78
C TYR A 237 -25.80 1.12 0.37
N GLU A 238 -25.85 2.45 0.31
CA GLU A 238 -26.08 3.23 -0.92
C GLU A 238 -24.81 3.88 -1.47
N LYS A 239 -24.91 4.37 -2.71
CA LYS A 239 -23.86 5.14 -3.38
C LYS A 239 -23.85 6.60 -2.87
N MET A 240 -23.52 6.80 -1.59
CA MET A 240 -23.31 8.09 -0.90
C MET A 240 -24.03 9.31 -1.53
N ASN A 241 -25.35 9.40 -1.35
CA ASN A 241 -26.19 10.51 -1.86
C ASN A 241 -27.46 10.75 -1.01
N GLN A 242 -27.48 10.43 0.30
CA GLN A 242 -28.60 10.83 1.18
C GLN A 242 -28.25 10.86 2.68
N ASP A 243 -29.04 11.62 3.44
CA ASP A 243 -28.79 11.99 4.84
C ASP A 243 -29.04 10.85 5.83
N ALA A 244 -28.01 10.05 6.13
CA ALA A 244 -28.12 9.00 7.13
C ALA A 244 -26.78 8.69 7.84
N TRP A 245 -26.89 8.32 9.13
CA TRP A 245 -25.82 7.70 9.89
C TRP A 245 -25.53 6.32 9.29
N GLY A 246 -24.32 6.05 8.78
CA GLY A 246 -24.04 4.75 8.17
C GLY A 246 -22.66 4.58 7.55
N ILE A 247 -22.52 3.46 6.84
CA ILE A 247 -21.27 2.92 6.29
C ILE A 247 -21.31 3.04 4.76
N SER A 248 -20.16 3.29 4.14
CA SER A 248 -20.02 3.25 2.67
C SER A 248 -19.42 1.90 2.25
N PHE A 249 -20.29 0.93 1.97
CA PHE A 249 -19.91 -0.33 1.32
C PHE A 249 -19.69 -0.07 -0.17
N ARG A 250 -18.60 -0.58 -0.77
CA ARG A 250 -18.44 -0.46 -2.22
C ARG A 250 -19.38 -1.46 -2.91
N ILE A 251 -20.25 -0.95 -3.79
CA ILE A 251 -21.39 -1.69 -4.34
C ILE A 251 -20.92 -2.82 -5.27
N GLY A 252 -20.86 -4.03 -4.71
CA GLY A 252 -20.65 -5.28 -5.43
C GLY A 252 -20.99 -6.49 -4.55
N ASP A 253 -20.38 -6.60 -3.38
CA ASP A 253 -20.46 -7.77 -2.50
C ASP A 253 -21.42 -7.58 -1.30
N TRP A 254 -21.59 -6.35 -0.80
CA TRP A 254 -22.37 -6.02 0.42
C TRP A 254 -21.86 -6.70 1.71
N SER A 255 -20.62 -7.22 1.71
CA SER A 255 -20.04 -7.89 2.87
C SER A 255 -19.28 -6.93 3.79
N ARG A 256 -18.95 -7.37 5.01
CA ARG A 256 -18.05 -6.62 5.91
C ARG A 256 -16.56 -6.72 5.54
N ALA A 257 -16.20 -7.37 4.43
CA ALA A 257 -14.81 -7.46 3.97
C ALA A 257 -14.17 -6.09 3.70
N TYR A 258 -14.95 -5.12 3.21
CA TYR A 258 -14.41 -3.80 2.87
C TYR A 258 -15.41 -2.68 3.12
N THR A 259 -15.12 -1.88 4.14
CA THR A 259 -15.96 -0.79 4.64
C THR A 259 -15.17 0.52 4.56
N MET A 260 -15.66 1.48 3.77
CA MET A 260 -15.13 2.84 3.78
C MET A 260 -15.94 3.66 4.80
N PHE A 261 -15.23 4.37 5.66
CA PHE A 261 -15.79 5.01 6.85
C PHE A 261 -15.47 6.50 6.87
N ASP A 262 -16.38 7.31 6.35
CA ASP A 262 -16.32 8.76 6.51
C ASP A 262 -16.94 9.19 7.85
N LEU A 263 -17.62 8.26 8.54
CA LEU A 263 -18.22 8.41 9.87
C LEU A 263 -17.64 7.41 10.88
N PRO A 264 -17.30 7.83 12.12
CA PRO A 264 -16.83 6.95 13.18
C PRO A 264 -17.99 6.20 13.86
N CYS A 265 -18.53 5.20 13.17
CA CYS A 265 -19.66 4.37 13.62
C CYS A 265 -19.30 2.86 13.59
N PRO A 266 -20.08 2.00 14.27
CA PRO A 266 -19.96 0.55 14.15
C PRO A 266 -20.23 0.08 12.71
N SER A 267 -19.55 -0.96 12.23
CA SER A 267 -19.58 -1.39 10.82
C SER A 267 -20.93 -1.89 10.29
N LYS A 268 -21.90 -2.11 11.17
CA LYS A 268 -23.34 -2.26 10.90
C LYS A 268 -24.12 -1.80 12.14
N ILE A 269 -25.27 -1.16 11.93
CA ILE A 269 -26.14 -0.62 12.99
C ILE A 269 -27.61 -1.01 12.77
N GLY A 270 -28.31 -1.28 13.89
CA GLY A 270 -29.73 -1.56 13.92
C GLY A 270 -30.40 -0.97 15.15
N ARG A 271 -31.66 -1.29 15.40
CA ARG A 271 -32.45 -0.66 16.49
C ARG A 271 -32.76 -1.58 17.67
N ARG A 272 -32.71 -2.89 17.46
CA ARG A 272 -33.10 -3.90 18.46
C ARG A 272 -31.97 -4.87 18.73
N LEU A 273 -31.62 -5.08 19.99
CA LEU A 273 -30.78 -6.18 20.42
C LEU A 273 -31.69 -7.36 20.76
N CYS A 274 -31.55 -8.46 20.02
CA CYS A 274 -32.38 -9.66 20.15
C CYS A 274 -31.55 -10.83 20.68
N VAL A 275 -32.22 -11.78 21.33
CA VAL A 275 -31.66 -13.06 21.78
C VAL A 275 -32.50 -14.19 21.21
N LEU A 276 -31.84 -15.18 20.61
CA LEU A 276 -32.42 -16.45 20.22
C LEU A 276 -31.89 -17.52 21.18
N ASP A 277 -32.78 -18.04 22.02
CA ASP A 277 -32.52 -19.22 22.85
C ASP A 277 -32.56 -20.45 21.93
N ALA A 278 -31.42 -20.73 21.29
CA ALA A 278 -31.27 -21.59 20.11
C ALA A 278 -31.37 -23.11 20.42
N THR A 279 -32.45 -23.55 21.06
CA THR A 279 -32.64 -24.93 21.54
C THR A 279 -33.59 -25.77 20.68
N GLY A 280 -33.93 -25.33 19.46
CA GLY A 280 -34.82 -26.05 18.55
C GLY A 280 -35.24 -25.25 17.30
N PRO A 281 -35.81 -25.91 16.27
CA PRO A 281 -36.07 -25.31 14.96
C PRO A 281 -37.17 -24.24 14.95
N ASP A 282 -38.09 -24.28 15.92
CA ASP A 282 -39.20 -23.34 16.05
C ASP A 282 -38.90 -22.23 17.07
N ALA A 283 -37.64 -22.05 17.48
CA ALA A 283 -37.24 -21.03 18.45
C ALA A 283 -37.41 -19.61 17.87
N ALA A 284 -38.20 -18.79 18.56
CA ALA A 284 -38.44 -17.39 18.18
C ALA A 284 -37.49 -16.44 18.95
N PRO A 285 -36.87 -15.44 18.29
CA PRO A 285 -36.08 -14.44 18.99
C PRO A 285 -36.93 -13.57 19.93
N ARG A 286 -36.39 -13.26 21.12
CA ARG A 286 -36.92 -12.26 22.05
C ARG A 286 -36.11 -10.96 21.95
N VAL A 287 -36.78 -9.82 21.97
CA VAL A 287 -36.11 -8.51 22.09
C VAL A 287 -35.58 -8.37 23.52
N LEU A 288 -34.27 -8.09 23.65
CA LEU A 288 -33.60 -7.81 24.93
C LEU A 288 -33.59 -6.31 25.22
N HIS A 289 -33.38 -5.50 24.19
CA HIS A 289 -33.46 -4.04 24.25
C HIS A 289 -33.90 -3.46 22.90
N ASP A 290 -34.66 -2.37 22.92
CA ASP A 290 -35.09 -1.60 21.76
C ASP A 290 -34.70 -0.14 22.00
N ALA A 291 -33.95 0.46 21.07
CA ALA A 291 -33.46 1.83 21.16
C ALA A 291 -34.46 2.87 20.60
N GLY A 292 -35.63 2.45 20.11
CA GLY A 292 -36.62 3.35 19.52
C GLY A 292 -36.12 3.95 18.21
N ALA A 293 -35.95 5.29 18.17
CA ALA A 293 -35.30 5.96 17.04
C ALA A 293 -33.75 5.99 17.15
N GLY A 294 -33.18 5.61 18.30
CA GLY A 294 -31.74 5.44 18.49
C GLY A 294 -31.17 4.21 17.76
N VAL A 295 -29.85 4.05 17.84
CA VAL A 295 -29.09 3.02 17.09
C VAL A 295 -28.09 2.26 17.96
N ILE A 296 -28.00 0.95 17.71
CA ILE A 296 -27.17 -0.05 18.40
C ILE A 296 -26.22 -0.69 17.38
N GLY A 297 -24.97 -0.93 17.75
CA GLY A 297 -23.99 -1.64 16.93
C GLY A 297 -22.99 -2.46 17.75
N SER A 298 -22.28 -3.35 17.04
CA SER A 298 -21.20 -4.20 17.55
C SER A 298 -21.38 -4.75 18.98
N PRO A 299 -22.40 -5.58 19.26
CA PRO A 299 -22.50 -6.31 20.50
C PRO A 299 -21.31 -7.27 20.70
N SER A 300 -20.93 -7.50 21.95
CA SER A 300 -20.03 -8.58 22.38
C SER A 300 -20.41 -9.07 23.78
N VAL A 301 -20.03 -10.29 24.13
CA VAL A 301 -20.46 -10.95 25.37
C VAL A 301 -19.25 -11.19 26.27
N SER A 302 -19.39 -10.98 27.58
CA SER A 302 -18.37 -11.33 28.58
C SER A 302 -18.01 -12.82 28.56
N PHE A 303 -16.82 -13.18 29.06
CA PHE A 303 -16.37 -14.59 29.07
C PHE A 303 -17.21 -15.49 29.98
N ASP A 304 -17.94 -14.94 30.95
CA ASP A 304 -18.89 -15.67 31.80
C ASP A 304 -20.30 -15.81 31.18
N GLY A 305 -20.58 -15.15 30.06
CA GLY A 305 -21.89 -15.11 29.40
C GLY A 305 -22.94 -14.22 30.09
N GLN A 306 -22.59 -13.49 31.16
CA GLN A 306 -23.58 -12.77 31.99
C GLN A 306 -23.90 -11.36 31.51
N SER A 307 -23.00 -10.71 30.76
CA SER A 307 -23.16 -9.34 30.26
C SER A 307 -22.95 -9.26 28.74
N ILE A 308 -23.74 -8.42 28.08
CA ILE A 308 -23.49 -7.96 26.72
C ILE A 308 -22.98 -6.52 26.80
N TYR A 309 -21.87 -6.23 26.14
CA TYR A 309 -21.40 -4.88 25.86
C TYR A 309 -21.83 -4.50 24.43
N MET A 310 -22.24 -3.25 24.21
CA MET A 310 -22.64 -2.77 22.88
C MET A 310 -22.26 -1.31 22.69
N ALA A 311 -22.07 -0.88 21.44
CA ALA A 311 -22.05 0.54 21.10
C ALA A 311 -23.49 1.01 20.90
N MET A 312 -23.88 2.12 21.52
CA MET A 312 -25.23 2.69 21.34
C MET A 312 -25.20 4.23 21.33
N ALA A 313 -26.01 4.82 20.46
CA ALA A 313 -26.39 6.22 20.46
C ALA A 313 -27.93 6.29 20.62
N PRO A 314 -28.45 6.68 21.80
CA PRO A 314 -29.88 6.92 22.01
C PRO A 314 -30.46 7.99 21.08
N GLU A 315 -31.79 8.07 21.01
CA GLU A 315 -32.48 9.14 20.28
C GLU A 315 -32.02 10.53 20.77
N GLY A 316 -31.54 11.36 19.84
CA GLY A 316 -31.04 12.71 20.11
C GLY A 316 -29.58 12.82 20.58
N GLU A 317 -28.88 11.71 20.84
CA GLU A 317 -27.44 11.71 21.16
C GLU A 317 -26.58 11.72 19.88
N SER A 318 -25.53 12.54 19.86
CA SER A 318 -24.64 12.68 18.69
C SER A 318 -23.46 11.70 18.68
N PHE A 319 -23.27 10.92 19.74
CA PHE A 319 -22.08 10.10 19.95
C PHE A 319 -22.44 8.67 20.34
N PHE A 320 -21.72 7.71 19.76
CA PHE A 320 -21.78 6.32 20.22
C PHE A 320 -21.00 6.18 21.53
N HIS A 321 -21.58 5.46 22.49
CA HIS A 321 -20.87 5.09 23.72
C HIS A 321 -21.00 3.61 24.01
N ILE A 322 -20.11 3.10 24.86
CA ILE A 322 -20.18 1.74 25.35
C ILE A 322 -21.27 1.65 26.42
N TYR A 323 -22.20 0.72 26.25
CA TYR A 323 -23.19 0.33 27.24
C TYR A 323 -23.01 -1.14 27.62
N ARG A 324 -23.38 -1.48 28.86
CA ARG A 324 -23.50 -2.85 29.39
C ARG A 324 -24.98 -3.19 29.62
N ILE A 325 -25.41 -4.39 29.27
CA ILE A 325 -26.74 -4.92 29.60
C ILE A 325 -26.63 -6.38 30.09
N PRO A 326 -27.37 -6.81 31.13
CA PRO A 326 -27.37 -8.21 31.56
C PRO A 326 -27.95 -9.14 30.48
N ALA A 327 -27.36 -10.32 30.29
CA ALA A 327 -27.85 -11.34 29.34
C ALA A 327 -29.28 -11.84 29.65
N ALA A 328 -29.67 -11.78 30.92
CA ALA A 328 -31.04 -12.06 31.39
C ALA A 328 -32.05 -10.95 31.01
N GLY A 329 -31.58 -9.77 30.58
CA GLY A 329 -32.39 -8.57 30.36
C GLY A 329 -32.33 -7.58 31.52
N GLY A 330 -32.64 -6.32 31.23
CA GLY A 330 -32.58 -5.20 32.16
C GLY A 330 -32.38 -3.87 31.44
N PRO A 331 -32.32 -2.73 32.16
CA PRO A 331 -31.94 -1.46 31.57
C PRO A 331 -30.45 -1.48 31.15
N PRO A 332 -30.07 -0.84 30.04
CA PRO A 332 -28.66 -0.68 29.66
C PRO A 332 -27.97 0.40 30.52
N GLU A 333 -26.75 0.11 30.95
CA GLU A 333 -25.89 0.94 31.78
C GLU A 333 -24.82 1.63 30.90
N ARG A 334 -24.73 2.97 30.93
CA ARG A 334 -23.74 3.73 30.15
C ARG A 334 -22.37 3.66 30.83
N ILE A 335 -21.36 3.16 30.12
CA ILE A 335 -19.99 2.98 30.63
C ILE A 335 -19.07 4.13 30.19
N THR A 336 -19.31 4.76 29.02
CA THR A 336 -18.50 5.88 28.52
C THR A 336 -19.29 7.15 28.19
N SER A 337 -18.61 8.30 28.18
CA SER A 337 -19.21 9.64 27.99
C SER A 337 -18.23 10.66 27.41
N GLY A 338 -18.76 11.78 26.91
CA GLY A 338 -18.01 12.89 26.31
C GLY A 338 -18.20 13.01 24.79
N PRO A 339 -17.60 14.01 24.13
CA PRO A 339 -17.77 14.26 22.70
C PRO A 339 -16.90 13.33 21.82
N TYR A 340 -17.04 12.02 22.02
CA TYR A 340 -16.24 10.99 21.36
C TYR A 340 -17.11 9.79 21.00
N HIS A 341 -16.86 9.19 19.85
CA HIS A 341 -17.48 7.93 19.48
C HIS A 341 -16.63 6.80 20.05
N ASP A 342 -17.21 6.03 20.97
CA ASP A 342 -16.64 4.78 21.50
C ASP A 342 -17.46 3.62 20.94
N ILE A 343 -16.80 2.73 20.20
CA ILE A 343 -17.44 1.64 19.44
C ILE A 343 -16.70 0.30 19.62
N ASP A 344 -17.30 -0.77 19.11
CA ASP A 344 -16.72 -2.11 19.02
C ASP A 344 -16.08 -2.66 20.33
N PRO A 345 -16.83 -2.70 21.45
CA PRO A 345 -16.29 -3.20 22.72
C PRO A 345 -16.00 -4.71 22.70
N ALA A 346 -14.98 -5.15 23.44
CA ALA A 346 -14.73 -6.55 23.79
C ALA A 346 -14.07 -6.69 25.16
N GLU A 347 -14.42 -7.73 25.93
CA GLU A 347 -13.75 -8.05 27.19
C GLU A 347 -12.37 -8.69 26.93
N LEU A 348 -11.34 -8.23 27.66
CA LEU A 348 -9.99 -8.77 27.69
C LEU A 348 -9.84 -9.88 28.74
N PRO A 349 -8.81 -10.75 28.63
CA PRO A 349 -8.60 -11.84 29.58
C PRO A 349 -8.45 -11.41 31.04
N ASP A 350 -7.88 -10.22 31.29
CA ASP A 350 -7.72 -9.63 32.62
C ASP A 350 -8.96 -8.88 33.15
N GLY A 351 -10.06 -8.89 32.39
CA GLY A 351 -11.31 -8.22 32.73
C GLY A 351 -11.40 -6.75 32.30
N ARG A 352 -10.34 -6.14 31.74
CA ARG A 352 -10.47 -4.83 31.08
C ARG A 352 -11.38 -4.92 29.85
N ILE A 353 -11.94 -3.80 29.41
CA ILE A 353 -12.65 -3.69 28.13
C ILE A 353 -11.74 -2.99 27.13
N VAL A 354 -11.51 -3.60 25.96
CA VAL A 354 -10.95 -2.93 24.77
C VAL A 354 -12.08 -2.41 23.89
N PHE A 355 -11.90 -1.25 23.28
CA PHE A 355 -12.87 -0.63 22.37
C PHE A 355 -12.14 0.32 21.39
N SER A 356 -12.75 0.63 20.25
CA SER A 356 -12.24 1.62 19.31
C SER A 356 -12.80 3.01 19.65
N SER A 357 -11.99 4.06 19.59
CA SER A 357 -12.45 5.41 19.98
C SER A 357 -11.77 6.57 19.23
N THR A 358 -12.53 7.64 19.02
CA THR A 358 -12.04 8.92 18.48
C THR A 358 -11.32 9.80 19.51
N ARG A 359 -11.15 9.33 20.74
CA ARG A 359 -10.41 10.02 21.84
C ARG A 359 -8.95 10.34 21.51
N ALA A 360 -8.39 9.78 20.43
CA ALA A 360 -7.06 10.13 19.93
C ALA A 360 -6.95 11.60 19.45
N GLY A 361 -8.06 12.28 19.12
CA GLY A 361 -8.07 13.71 18.76
C GLY A 361 -7.39 14.02 17.42
N THR A 362 -7.29 13.04 16.53
CA THR A 362 -6.69 13.13 15.19
C THR A 362 -7.68 12.69 14.12
N PHE A 363 -7.31 12.88 12.85
CA PHE A 363 -8.10 12.48 11.68
C PHE A 363 -7.23 11.56 10.79
N GLU A 364 -7.84 10.79 9.89
CA GLU A 364 -7.10 9.90 9.00
C GLU A 364 -6.63 10.57 7.69
N GLU A 365 -5.87 9.87 6.85
CA GLU A 365 -5.10 10.46 5.74
C GLU A 365 -5.91 10.77 4.46
N TYR A 366 -7.02 10.07 4.21
CA TYR A 366 -7.64 9.99 2.88
C TYR A 366 -8.88 10.88 2.67
N HIS A 367 -9.82 10.86 3.61
CA HIS A 367 -11.04 11.70 3.64
C HIS A 367 -11.10 12.59 4.90
N ALA A 368 -10.04 12.58 5.73
CA ALA A 368 -9.92 13.36 6.95
C ALA A 368 -11.02 13.11 7.99
N ALA A 369 -11.62 11.92 7.99
CA ALA A 369 -12.58 11.52 9.01
C ALA A 369 -11.91 11.26 10.38
N PRO A 370 -12.62 11.40 11.53
CA PRO A 370 -12.04 11.24 12.86
C PRO A 370 -11.37 9.88 13.06
N ALA A 371 -10.06 9.88 13.30
CA ALA A 371 -9.25 8.67 13.44
C ALA A 371 -9.70 7.84 14.65
N ARG A 372 -9.51 6.53 14.57
CA ARG A 372 -9.97 5.57 15.59
C ARG A 372 -8.79 4.73 16.03
N ALA A 373 -8.36 4.92 17.28
CA ALA A 373 -7.38 4.07 17.92
C ALA A 373 -8.07 3.08 18.87
N LEU A 374 -7.39 1.99 19.21
CA LEU A 374 -7.87 1.10 20.27
C LEU A 374 -7.53 1.69 21.64
N PHE A 375 -8.51 1.71 22.52
CA PHE A 375 -8.41 2.10 23.92
C PHE A 375 -8.76 0.91 24.82
N VAL A 376 -8.24 0.94 26.05
CA VAL A 376 -8.57 0.00 27.13
C VAL A 376 -9.09 0.74 28.34
N MET A 377 -10.04 0.16 29.07
CA MET A 377 -10.60 0.69 30.31
C MET A 377 -10.92 -0.43 31.32
N GLN A 378 -11.20 -0.04 32.56
CA GLN A 378 -11.76 -0.94 33.57
C GLN A 378 -13.28 -1.15 33.33
N PRO A 379 -13.91 -2.23 33.87
CA PRO A 379 -15.35 -2.49 33.75
C PRO A 379 -16.30 -1.41 34.28
N ASP A 380 -15.79 -0.39 34.98
CA ASP A 380 -16.53 0.77 35.51
C ASP A 380 -16.37 2.03 34.63
N GLY A 381 -15.72 1.92 33.48
CA GLY A 381 -15.40 3.06 32.60
C GLY A 381 -14.17 3.86 33.02
N SER A 382 -13.52 3.52 34.14
CA SER A 382 -12.33 4.23 34.61
C SER A 382 -11.05 3.82 33.87
N ARG A 383 -10.01 4.67 33.98
CA ARG A 383 -8.66 4.44 33.44
C ARG A 383 -8.63 4.16 31.91
N ILE A 384 -9.44 4.89 31.14
CA ILE A 384 -9.38 4.90 29.67
C ILE A 384 -7.97 5.30 29.23
N GLN A 385 -7.29 4.43 28.47
CA GLN A 385 -5.92 4.61 27.98
C GLN A 385 -5.79 4.11 26.54
N SER A 386 -5.11 4.85 25.65
CA SER A 386 -4.85 4.38 24.28
C SER A 386 -3.82 3.25 24.27
N ILE A 387 -3.97 2.31 23.35
CA ILE A 387 -3.00 1.24 23.08
C ILE A 387 -2.54 1.16 21.61
N THR A 388 -3.15 1.90 20.70
CA THR A 388 -2.62 2.12 19.34
C THR A 388 -2.45 3.60 19.02
N HIS A 389 -1.48 3.91 18.14
CA HIS A 389 -0.95 5.26 17.95
C HIS A 389 -0.77 5.64 16.47
N THR A 390 -1.60 5.06 15.59
CA THR A 390 -1.56 5.24 14.13
C THR A 390 -2.64 6.21 13.63
N PRO A 391 -2.38 7.06 12.62
CA PRO A 391 -3.27 8.13 12.17
C PRO A 391 -4.34 7.62 11.16
N ILE A 392 -5.01 6.53 11.52
CA ILE A 392 -5.87 5.70 10.67
C ILE A 392 -7.05 5.15 11.50
N PHE A 393 -7.72 4.09 11.06
CA PHE A 393 -8.73 3.39 11.86
C PHE A 393 -8.27 1.98 12.27
N ASP A 394 -8.38 1.69 13.56
CA ASP A 394 -8.33 0.36 14.15
C ASP A 394 -9.73 0.03 14.73
N ASN A 395 -10.42 -0.95 14.14
CA ASN A 395 -11.84 -1.27 14.38
C ASN A 395 -12.05 -2.76 14.70
N GLU A 396 -13.23 -3.11 15.20
CA GLU A 396 -13.67 -4.49 15.48
C GLU A 396 -12.69 -5.37 16.29
N PRO A 397 -12.09 -4.90 17.40
CA PRO A 397 -11.20 -5.74 18.21
C PRO A 397 -11.89 -7.02 18.71
N LYS A 398 -11.17 -8.14 18.61
CA LYS A 398 -11.52 -9.48 19.13
C LYS A 398 -10.30 -10.08 19.83
N VAL A 399 -10.54 -10.86 20.89
CA VAL A 399 -9.46 -11.52 21.62
C VAL A 399 -9.13 -12.88 20.99
N LEU A 400 -7.86 -13.10 20.66
CA LEU A 400 -7.32 -14.36 20.17
C LEU A 400 -7.19 -15.40 21.33
N PRO A 401 -7.19 -16.72 21.04
CA PRO A 401 -6.99 -17.75 22.06
C PRO A 401 -5.65 -17.66 22.83
N ASP A 402 -4.66 -16.95 22.28
CA ASP A 402 -3.37 -16.69 22.91
C ASP A 402 -3.36 -15.45 23.83
N GLY A 403 -4.48 -14.73 23.95
CA GLY A 403 -4.63 -13.53 24.77
C GLY A 403 -4.25 -12.21 24.08
N ARG A 404 -3.82 -12.22 22.82
CA ARG A 404 -3.65 -11.00 22.00
C ARG A 404 -5.01 -10.47 21.51
N ILE A 405 -5.01 -9.23 21.02
CA ILE A 405 -6.15 -8.58 20.38
C ILE A 405 -5.90 -8.58 18.87
N ALA A 406 -6.79 -9.15 18.08
CA ALA A 406 -6.84 -9.00 16.62
C ALA A 406 -7.94 -8.01 16.22
N PHE A 407 -7.72 -7.22 15.18
CA PHE A 407 -8.59 -6.11 14.78
C PHE A 407 -8.44 -5.78 13.29
N VAL A 408 -9.41 -5.06 12.74
CA VAL A 408 -9.36 -4.54 11.37
C VAL A 408 -8.64 -3.19 11.38
N ARG A 409 -7.55 -3.07 10.64
CA ARG A 409 -6.84 -1.80 10.41
C ARG A 409 -7.09 -1.32 8.98
N SER A 410 -7.40 -0.04 8.80
CA SER A 410 -7.36 0.62 7.48
C SER A 410 -5.96 1.14 7.18
N ASP A 411 -5.42 0.92 5.98
CA ASP A 411 -4.12 1.48 5.59
C ASP A 411 -4.23 2.42 4.38
N ASN A 412 -3.83 3.68 4.62
CA ASN A 412 -4.00 4.83 3.72
C ASN A 412 -2.67 5.57 3.45
N PHE A 413 -1.56 5.02 3.96
CA PHE A 413 -0.21 5.61 4.08
C PHE A 413 0.20 6.62 2.99
N PHE A 414 0.47 7.87 3.42
CA PHE A 414 0.91 9.01 2.58
C PHE A 414 -0.07 9.37 1.45
N GLY A 415 -1.36 9.22 1.71
CA GLY A 415 -2.38 9.56 0.73
C GLY A 415 -2.32 8.63 -0.48
N ARG A 416 -2.17 7.31 -0.25
CA ARG A 416 -2.72 6.31 -1.19
C ARG A 416 -4.15 6.75 -1.45
N ALA A 417 -4.51 7.10 -2.68
CA ALA A 417 -5.83 7.65 -3.01
C ALA A 417 -6.99 6.62 -2.93
N LYS A 418 -6.80 5.57 -2.12
CA LYS A 418 -7.26 4.21 -2.33
C LYS A 418 -7.06 3.41 -1.01
N VAL A 419 -8.05 3.47 -0.11
CA VAL A 419 -8.08 2.72 1.17
C VAL A 419 -7.98 1.20 0.94
N GLU A 420 -7.22 0.51 1.79
CA GLU A 420 -7.28 -0.95 2.00
C GLU A 420 -7.55 -1.28 3.46
N THR A 421 -8.09 -2.46 3.77
CA THR A 421 -8.17 -2.98 5.16
C THR A 421 -7.35 -4.26 5.30
N LEU A 422 -6.77 -4.48 6.48
CA LEU A 422 -5.97 -5.65 6.85
C LEU A 422 -6.33 -6.14 8.25
N ILE A 423 -6.03 -7.41 8.57
CA ILE A 423 -6.20 -7.95 9.92
C ILE A 423 -4.87 -7.83 10.67
N HIS A 424 -4.81 -6.97 11.68
CA HIS A 424 -3.64 -6.75 12.52
C HIS A 424 -3.85 -7.35 13.92
N ALA A 425 -2.78 -7.54 14.70
CA ALA A 425 -2.88 -7.89 16.11
C ALA A 425 -1.80 -7.23 16.98
N ILE A 426 -2.13 -7.05 18.26
CA ILE A 426 -1.28 -6.47 19.33
C ILE A 426 -1.48 -7.25 20.63
N ARG A 427 -0.59 -7.04 21.61
CA ARG A 427 -0.79 -7.46 23.00
C ARG A 427 -1.77 -6.51 23.73
N PRO A 428 -2.41 -6.92 24.85
CA PRO A 428 -3.30 -6.07 25.67
C PRO A 428 -2.66 -4.83 26.32
N ASP A 429 -1.36 -4.60 26.11
CA ASP A 429 -0.61 -3.40 26.48
C ASP A 429 -0.24 -2.52 25.26
N GLY A 430 -0.68 -2.89 24.06
CA GLY A 430 -0.39 -2.22 22.79
C GLY A 430 0.91 -2.64 22.09
N SER A 431 1.74 -3.48 22.71
CA SER A 431 3.04 -3.89 22.13
C SER A 431 2.94 -5.07 21.16
N ALA A 432 4.05 -5.36 20.47
CA ALA A 432 4.23 -6.47 19.54
C ALA A 432 3.21 -6.49 18.38
N GLY A 433 2.98 -5.33 17.77
CA GLY A 433 2.11 -5.17 16.60
C GLY A 433 2.59 -6.00 15.39
N GLN A 434 1.68 -6.76 14.79
CA GLN A 434 1.93 -7.58 13.61
C GLN A 434 0.69 -7.69 12.72
N THR A 435 0.84 -7.59 11.39
CA THR A 435 -0.20 -8.01 10.44
C THR A 435 -0.33 -9.54 10.45
N LEU A 436 -1.57 -10.03 10.45
CA LEU A 436 -1.90 -11.44 10.37
C LEU A 436 -2.24 -11.85 8.94
N PHE A 437 -3.01 -11.01 8.23
CA PHE A 437 -3.40 -11.13 6.82
C PHE A 437 -3.47 -9.72 6.19
N GLY A 438 -2.82 -9.50 5.05
CA GLY A 438 -2.66 -8.18 4.44
C GLY A 438 -1.79 -8.16 3.17
N ALA A 439 -1.74 -7.01 2.49
CA ALA A 439 -0.96 -6.77 1.27
C ALA A 439 0.57 -6.88 1.47
N ASP A 440 1.02 -6.61 2.70
CA ASP A 440 2.40 -6.62 3.15
C ASP A 440 3.05 -8.02 3.09
N VAL A 441 2.26 -9.09 3.08
CA VAL A 441 2.73 -10.49 3.17
C VAL A 441 3.40 -11.02 1.88
N GLY A 442 3.10 -10.44 0.71
CA GLY A 442 3.54 -10.91 -0.62
C GLY A 442 4.93 -10.45 -1.08
N ALA A 443 5.38 -10.89 -2.27
CA ALA A 443 6.71 -10.56 -2.81
C ALA A 443 6.79 -9.18 -3.48
N VAL A 444 5.97 -8.96 -4.52
CA VAL A 444 5.90 -7.69 -5.25
C VAL A 444 5.29 -6.60 -4.36
N TYR A 445 5.72 -5.35 -4.56
CA TYR A 445 5.22 -4.18 -3.85
C TYR A 445 4.34 -3.31 -4.76
N GLY A 446 3.16 -2.89 -4.30
CA GLY A 446 2.32 -1.88 -4.97
C GLY A 446 1.28 -2.36 -6.00
N VAL A 447 1.21 -3.64 -6.34
CA VAL A 447 0.28 -4.12 -7.37
C VAL A 447 -1.18 -4.13 -6.88
N ARG A 448 -2.01 -3.23 -7.44
CA ARG A 448 -3.48 -3.09 -7.26
C ARG A 448 -4.00 -2.62 -5.89
N LEU A 449 -3.78 -1.34 -5.60
CA LEU A 449 -4.59 -0.56 -4.65
C LEU A 449 -6.12 -0.74 -4.88
N ARG A 450 -6.89 -0.86 -3.79
CA ARG A 450 -8.37 -1.06 -3.71
C ARG A 450 -8.87 -2.50 -3.88
N MET A 451 -8.01 -3.47 -4.18
CA MET A 451 -8.40 -4.88 -4.32
C MET A 451 -8.51 -5.58 -2.98
N LEU A 452 -7.61 -5.27 -2.04
CA LEU A 452 -7.57 -5.95 -0.77
C LEU A 452 -8.54 -5.30 0.23
N GLY A 453 -9.07 -6.15 1.09
CA GLY A 453 -10.10 -5.79 2.05
C GLY A 453 -10.49 -7.02 2.84
N TYR A 454 -10.16 -6.99 4.12
CA TYR A 454 -10.49 -8.02 5.11
C TYR A 454 -11.33 -7.40 6.24
N GLY A 455 -12.29 -8.17 6.77
CA GLY A 455 -13.14 -7.71 7.87
C GLY A 455 -13.96 -8.82 8.55
N SER A 456 -14.76 -8.44 9.56
CA SER A 456 -15.48 -9.36 10.46
C SER A 456 -14.61 -10.52 11.00
N PRO A 457 -13.42 -10.26 11.60
CA PRO A 457 -12.54 -11.32 12.07
C PRO A 457 -13.20 -12.16 13.18
N ALA A 458 -13.12 -13.49 13.07
CA ALA A 458 -13.66 -14.43 14.04
C ALA A 458 -12.56 -15.43 14.49
N PRO A 459 -11.90 -15.19 15.63
CA PRO A 459 -10.88 -16.09 16.17
C PRO A 459 -11.44 -17.43 16.64
N LEU A 460 -10.97 -18.53 16.07
CA LEU A 460 -11.40 -19.89 16.42
C LEU A 460 -10.59 -20.44 17.62
N PRO A 461 -11.15 -21.36 18.43
CA PRO A 461 -10.47 -21.94 19.61
C PRO A 461 -9.15 -22.66 19.32
N ASP A 462 -8.92 -23.08 18.06
CA ASP A 462 -7.69 -23.75 17.59
C ASP A 462 -6.54 -22.79 17.21
N GLY A 463 -6.78 -21.48 17.26
CA GLY A 463 -5.79 -20.45 16.89
C GLY A 463 -5.81 -20.03 15.42
N ARG A 464 -6.70 -20.60 14.59
CA ARG A 464 -7.06 -20.03 13.28
C ARG A 464 -8.00 -18.83 13.45
N VAL A 465 -8.17 -18.06 12.40
CA VAL A 465 -9.10 -16.92 12.34
C VAL A 465 -9.89 -17.00 11.04
N ALA A 466 -11.22 -16.94 11.14
CA ALA A 466 -12.09 -16.80 9.99
C ALA A 466 -12.23 -15.31 9.62
N VAL A 467 -12.27 -15.01 8.32
CA VAL A 467 -12.19 -13.64 7.79
C VAL A 467 -13.08 -13.52 6.55
N LEU A 468 -13.86 -12.44 6.46
CA LEU A 468 -14.52 -12.05 5.21
C LEU A 468 -13.52 -11.27 4.35
N SER A 469 -13.39 -11.63 3.07
CA SER A 469 -12.40 -11.04 2.15
C SER A 469 -12.99 -10.71 0.78
N LYS A 470 -12.51 -9.62 0.18
CA LYS A 470 -12.72 -9.33 -1.26
C LYS A 470 -12.11 -10.37 -2.20
N THR A 471 -11.09 -11.10 -1.76
CA THR A 471 -10.54 -12.27 -2.48
C THR A 471 -11.38 -13.54 -2.25
N GLY A 472 -12.56 -13.40 -1.66
CA GLY A 472 -13.47 -14.47 -1.21
C GLY A 472 -13.04 -15.09 0.12
N ASN A 473 -14.01 -15.61 0.86
CA ASN A 473 -13.88 -15.83 2.31
C ASN A 473 -12.98 -17.02 2.70
N PHE A 474 -12.32 -16.95 3.86
CA PHE A 474 -11.42 -18.02 4.32
C PHE A 474 -11.27 -18.15 5.85
N ILE A 475 -10.68 -19.26 6.27
CA ILE A 475 -10.16 -19.55 7.61
C ILE A 475 -8.65 -19.78 7.50
N GLY A 476 -7.86 -18.82 8.01
CA GLY A 476 -6.41 -18.82 7.93
C GLY A 476 -5.74 -19.05 9.28
N LEU A 477 -4.53 -19.60 9.27
CA LEU A 477 -3.65 -19.58 10.43
C LEU A 477 -2.80 -18.31 10.38
N PRO A 478 -2.80 -17.43 11.41
CA PRO A 478 -2.14 -16.13 11.33
C PRO A 478 -0.66 -16.20 10.91
N GLY A 479 -0.30 -15.51 9.82
CA GLY A 479 1.06 -15.49 9.26
C GLY A 479 1.42 -16.63 8.31
N THR A 480 0.48 -17.50 7.89
CA THR A 480 0.67 -18.40 6.73
C THR A 480 0.21 -17.73 5.43
N ALA A 481 0.69 -18.21 4.28
CA ALA A 481 0.32 -17.66 2.96
C ALA A 481 -1.14 -17.96 2.59
N GLU A 482 -1.80 -17.08 1.83
CA GLU A 482 -3.24 -17.19 1.49
C GLU A 482 -3.59 -18.50 0.76
N ALA A 483 -2.68 -19.02 -0.08
CA ALA A 483 -2.81 -20.33 -0.73
C ALA A 483 -2.83 -21.55 0.24
N SER A 484 -2.61 -21.35 1.54
CA SER A 484 -2.74 -22.37 2.60
C SER A 484 -3.99 -22.22 3.46
N HIS A 485 -4.87 -21.26 3.16
CA HIS A 485 -6.06 -20.99 3.96
C HIS A 485 -7.26 -21.80 3.46
N GLN A 486 -8.08 -22.30 4.39
CA GLN A 486 -9.30 -23.03 4.07
C GLN A 486 -10.34 -22.04 3.53
N ARG A 487 -10.84 -22.26 2.30
CA ARG A 487 -11.93 -21.44 1.73
C ARG A 487 -13.27 -21.76 2.42
N ILE A 488 -14.11 -20.74 2.57
CA ILE A 488 -15.49 -20.86 3.12
C ILE A 488 -16.47 -20.12 2.18
N PRO A 489 -17.80 -20.29 2.31
CA PRO A 489 -18.77 -19.70 1.40
C PRO A 489 -18.66 -18.18 1.22
N ASP A 490 -18.87 -17.73 -0.01
CA ASP A 490 -19.25 -16.35 -0.30
C ASP A 490 -20.74 -16.12 0.01
N GLY A 491 -21.17 -14.85 0.08
CA GLY A 491 -22.53 -14.50 0.50
C GLY A 491 -22.76 -14.48 2.01
N LEU A 492 -21.70 -14.61 2.82
CA LEU A 492 -21.75 -14.40 4.28
C LEU A 492 -21.64 -12.90 4.61
N GLY A 493 -22.47 -12.43 5.54
CA GLY A 493 -22.59 -11.01 5.91
C GLY A 493 -21.87 -10.61 7.19
N ASP A 494 -21.68 -11.55 8.12
CA ASP A 494 -21.02 -11.41 9.43
C ASP A 494 -20.49 -12.79 9.85
N LEU A 495 -19.40 -12.84 10.63
CA LEU A 495 -18.82 -14.05 11.23
C LEU A 495 -18.60 -13.85 12.74
N ALA A 496 -18.93 -14.85 13.55
CA ALA A 496 -18.57 -14.92 14.97
C ALA A 496 -18.21 -16.37 15.39
N PRO A 497 -17.21 -16.56 16.27
CA PRO A 497 -16.75 -17.89 16.65
C PRO A 497 -17.64 -18.54 17.72
N LEU A 498 -17.96 -19.83 17.55
CA LEU A 498 -18.59 -20.66 18.58
C LEU A 498 -17.51 -21.40 19.42
N PRO A 499 -17.80 -21.77 20.68
CA PRO A 499 -16.81 -22.41 21.56
C PRO A 499 -16.33 -23.80 21.10
N ASP A 500 -17.07 -24.43 20.18
CA ASP A 500 -16.81 -25.75 19.61
C ASP A 500 -15.96 -25.71 18.32
N GLY A 501 -15.63 -24.52 17.81
CA GLY A 501 -14.87 -24.33 16.56
C GLY A 501 -15.70 -24.08 15.32
N ARG A 502 -17.04 -24.10 15.42
CA ARG A 502 -17.94 -23.69 14.34
C ARG A 502 -18.07 -22.16 14.26
N LEU A 503 -18.68 -21.65 13.19
CA LEU A 503 -18.95 -20.23 13.01
C LEU A 503 -20.46 -19.97 13.08
N LEU A 504 -20.84 -18.98 13.88
CA LEU A 504 -22.15 -18.33 13.81
C LEU A 504 -22.07 -17.26 12.72
N VAL A 505 -22.94 -17.33 11.72
CA VAL A 505 -22.87 -16.49 10.52
C VAL A 505 -24.21 -15.85 10.18
N THR A 506 -24.18 -14.68 9.57
CA THR A 506 -25.34 -14.15 8.83
C THR A 506 -25.18 -14.38 7.34
N VAL A 507 -26.29 -14.53 6.64
CA VAL A 507 -26.34 -14.83 5.21
C VAL A 507 -26.97 -13.66 4.47
N LEU A 508 -26.24 -13.08 3.52
CA LEU A 508 -26.69 -12.02 2.63
C LEU A 508 -27.83 -12.52 1.74
N HIS A 509 -28.74 -11.62 1.41
CA HIS A 509 -29.86 -11.91 0.53
C HIS A 509 -29.41 -11.88 -0.95
N ASN A 510 -30.11 -12.64 -1.79
CA ASN A 510 -29.76 -12.83 -3.21
C ASN A 510 -30.33 -11.75 -4.15
N ASP A 511 -31.18 -10.85 -3.65
CA ASP A 511 -31.72 -9.71 -4.41
C ASP A 511 -30.61 -8.66 -4.63
N PRO A 512 -30.24 -8.33 -5.90
CA PRO A 512 -29.23 -7.32 -6.18
C PRO A 512 -29.56 -5.90 -5.65
N GLY A 513 -30.84 -5.60 -5.39
CA GLY A 513 -31.30 -4.32 -4.85
C GLY A 513 -31.24 -4.20 -3.33
N ASP A 514 -31.34 -5.33 -2.61
CA ASP A 514 -31.24 -5.39 -1.14
C ASP A 514 -30.63 -6.73 -0.71
N ARG A 515 -29.30 -6.74 -0.53
CA ARG A 515 -28.54 -7.92 -0.08
C ARG A 515 -28.42 -8.04 1.43
N ARG A 516 -29.05 -7.16 2.22
CA ARG A 516 -28.98 -7.20 3.69
C ARG A 516 -29.36 -8.59 4.22
N SER A 517 -28.66 -9.04 5.26
CA SER A 517 -28.84 -10.39 5.76
C SER A 517 -30.19 -10.57 6.46
N ARG A 518 -30.90 -11.67 6.14
CA ARG A 518 -32.16 -12.07 6.80
C ARG A 518 -32.07 -13.41 7.52
N VAL A 519 -31.04 -14.19 7.27
CA VAL A 519 -30.84 -15.53 7.82
C VAL A 519 -29.64 -15.55 8.78
N LEU A 520 -29.87 -16.16 9.94
CA LEU A 520 -28.86 -16.49 10.96
C LEU A 520 -28.63 -18.00 10.92
N ALA A 521 -27.37 -18.43 10.80
CA ALA A 521 -27.01 -19.82 10.58
C ALA A 521 -25.73 -20.21 11.34
N VAL A 522 -25.50 -21.52 11.49
CA VAL A 522 -24.19 -22.08 11.85
C VAL A 522 -23.54 -22.63 10.59
N PHE A 523 -22.31 -22.20 10.33
CA PHE A 523 -21.40 -22.83 9.36
C PHE A 523 -20.42 -23.74 10.11
N ASP A 524 -20.26 -24.98 9.64
CA ASP A 524 -19.28 -25.92 10.19
C ASP A 524 -18.05 -26.03 9.27
N PRO A 525 -16.85 -25.60 9.71
CA PRO A 525 -15.63 -25.76 8.92
C PRO A 525 -15.20 -27.20 8.63
N ALA A 526 -15.73 -28.22 9.33
CA ALA A 526 -15.31 -29.61 9.15
C ALA A 526 -15.92 -30.25 7.89
N ASP A 527 -17.18 -29.95 7.57
CA ASP A 527 -17.90 -30.51 6.41
C ASP A 527 -18.43 -29.44 5.43
N SER A 528 -18.20 -28.16 5.74
CA SER A 528 -18.71 -26.98 5.02
C SER A 528 -20.25 -26.88 4.94
N SER A 529 -20.97 -27.55 5.86
CA SER A 529 -22.42 -27.39 5.97
C SER A 529 -22.82 -26.01 6.50
N THR A 530 -24.01 -25.55 6.12
CA THR A 530 -24.63 -24.33 6.69
C THR A 530 -26.05 -24.66 7.13
N VAL A 531 -26.33 -24.53 8.43
CA VAL A 531 -27.61 -24.87 9.03
C VAL A 531 -28.29 -23.63 9.57
N VAL A 532 -29.49 -23.33 9.08
CA VAL A 532 -30.30 -22.18 9.50
C VAL A 532 -30.78 -22.35 10.94
N LEU A 533 -30.50 -21.36 11.79
CA LEU A 533 -31.05 -21.23 13.13
C LEU A 533 -32.34 -20.40 13.12
N HIS A 534 -32.38 -19.32 12.33
CA HIS A 534 -33.51 -18.41 12.23
C HIS A 534 -33.51 -17.67 10.88
N GLU A 535 -34.71 -17.41 10.36
CA GLU A 535 -34.95 -16.59 9.17
C GLU A 535 -35.94 -15.48 9.55
N SER A 536 -35.50 -14.23 9.44
CA SER A 536 -36.32 -13.07 9.82
C SER A 536 -37.37 -12.78 8.76
N SER A 537 -38.64 -12.98 9.11
CA SER A 537 -39.80 -12.68 8.27
C SER A 537 -40.18 -11.19 8.23
N GLY A 538 -39.30 -10.29 8.71
CA GLY A 538 -39.57 -8.86 8.84
C GLY A 538 -38.36 -8.01 8.45
N THR A 539 -37.55 -7.65 9.43
CA THR A 539 -36.39 -6.76 9.26
C THR A 539 -35.07 -7.51 9.08
N PRO A 540 -34.05 -6.91 8.43
CA PRO A 540 -32.74 -7.54 8.30
C PRO A 540 -31.96 -7.52 9.62
N ILE A 541 -31.03 -8.46 9.76
CA ILE A 541 -30.34 -8.84 11.00
C ILE A 541 -28.82 -8.92 10.79
N HIS A 542 -28.03 -8.58 11.81
CA HIS A 542 -26.56 -8.52 11.71
C HIS A 542 -25.82 -8.68 13.05
N SER A 543 -24.48 -8.67 12.99
CA SER A 543 -23.57 -8.73 14.16
C SER A 543 -23.94 -9.78 15.22
N PRO A 544 -24.05 -11.08 14.86
CA PRO A 544 -24.43 -12.12 15.80
C PRO A 544 -23.27 -12.48 16.74
N VAL A 545 -23.59 -12.89 17.96
CA VAL A 545 -22.61 -13.30 18.99
C VAL A 545 -23.15 -14.44 19.86
N TYR A 546 -22.26 -15.29 20.35
CA TYR A 546 -22.59 -16.37 21.28
C TYR A 546 -22.86 -15.84 22.70
N LEU A 547 -24.05 -16.09 23.24
CA LEU A 547 -24.53 -15.62 24.55
C LEU A 547 -24.37 -16.69 25.64
N GLY A 548 -23.15 -17.19 25.81
CA GLY A 548 -22.84 -18.19 26.83
C GLY A 548 -21.42 -18.08 27.36
N ALA A 549 -21.12 -18.83 28.41
CA ALA A 549 -19.78 -18.88 28.99
C ALA A 549 -18.76 -19.43 27.99
N ARG A 550 -17.60 -18.79 27.91
CA ARG A 550 -16.50 -19.10 26.99
C ARG A 550 -15.21 -19.28 27.79
N ARG A 551 -14.29 -20.11 27.28
CA ARG A 551 -12.96 -20.24 27.88
C ARG A 551 -12.23 -18.89 27.81
N ARG A 552 -11.98 -18.28 28.97
CA ARG A 552 -11.12 -17.08 29.10
C ARG A 552 -9.69 -17.43 28.63
N PRO A 553 -9.11 -16.69 27.65
CA PRO A 553 -7.73 -16.89 27.21
C PRO A 553 -6.70 -16.60 28.31
N PRO A 554 -5.40 -16.88 28.09
CA PRO A 554 -4.34 -16.45 28.99
C PRO A 554 -4.32 -14.92 29.12
N SER A 555 -4.11 -14.42 30.34
CA SER A 555 -3.76 -13.01 30.55
C SER A 555 -2.28 -12.81 30.23
N LEU A 556 -1.99 -11.93 29.28
CA LEU A 556 -0.62 -11.58 28.91
C LEU A 556 -0.09 -10.46 29.84
N PRO A 557 1.13 -10.60 30.43
CA PRO A 557 1.69 -9.56 31.28
C PRO A 557 2.11 -8.34 30.47
N ASN A 558 2.02 -7.15 31.06
CA ASN A 558 2.52 -5.93 30.44
C ASN A 558 4.04 -6.04 30.24
N THR A 559 4.48 -5.67 29.04
CA THR A 559 5.86 -5.71 28.54
C THR A 559 6.41 -4.30 28.25
N VAL A 560 5.66 -3.28 28.67
CA VAL A 560 5.88 -1.85 28.43
C VAL A 560 5.81 -1.08 29.75
N LYS A 561 6.45 0.09 29.80
CA LYS A 561 6.35 1.03 30.92
C LYS A 561 5.04 1.84 30.83
N LEU A 562 3.98 1.36 31.47
CA LEU A 562 2.68 2.04 31.44
C LEU A 562 2.73 3.43 32.09
N GLU A 563 3.64 3.65 33.03
CA GLU A 563 3.90 4.93 33.70
C GLU A 563 4.58 5.98 32.80
N GLU A 564 5.19 5.58 31.68
CA GLU A 564 5.75 6.49 30.67
C GLU A 564 4.80 6.70 29.47
N THR A 565 3.62 6.09 29.46
CA THR A 565 2.66 6.19 28.34
C THR A 565 2.17 7.63 28.13
N GLY A 566 2.21 8.09 26.88
CA GLY A 566 1.85 9.46 26.49
C GLY A 566 2.88 10.53 26.88
N SER A 567 4.01 10.16 27.49
CA SER A 567 5.11 11.10 27.78
C SER A 567 5.85 11.46 26.48
N PRO A 568 6.00 12.75 26.12
CA PRO A 568 6.79 13.16 24.95
C PRO A 568 8.28 12.79 25.01
N ALA A 569 8.77 12.38 26.18
CA ALA A 569 10.14 11.92 26.39
C ALA A 569 10.29 10.38 26.40
N ALA A 570 9.19 9.63 26.28
CA ALA A 570 9.22 8.18 26.22
C ALA A 570 9.84 7.68 24.90
N THR A 571 10.63 6.62 24.98
CA THR A 571 11.23 5.96 23.83
C THR A 571 10.98 4.46 23.83
N GLY A 572 10.95 3.88 22.64
CA GLY A 572 11.03 2.44 22.41
C GLY A 572 12.15 2.12 21.42
N PHE A 573 12.29 0.85 21.07
CA PHE A 573 13.41 0.37 20.28
C PHE A 573 12.94 -0.50 19.11
N LEU A 574 13.51 -0.26 17.92
CA LEU A 574 13.29 -1.06 16.72
C LEU A 574 14.58 -1.80 16.34
N TYR A 575 14.45 -3.08 16.00
CA TYR A 575 15.57 -3.95 15.59
C TYR A 575 15.20 -4.81 14.38
N ALA A 576 16.17 -5.06 13.50
CA ALA A 576 16.09 -6.14 12.50
C ALA A 576 17.31 -7.06 12.64
N GLN A 577 17.09 -8.38 12.52
CA GLN A 577 18.19 -9.35 12.60
C GLN A 577 19.02 -9.37 11.31
N ASN A 578 18.39 -9.41 10.13
CA ASN A 578 19.03 -9.12 8.85
C ASN A 578 17.97 -8.62 7.85
N VAL A 579 18.07 -7.37 7.38
CA VAL A 579 17.08 -6.78 6.45
C VAL A 579 17.08 -7.43 5.06
N HIS A 580 18.18 -8.07 4.66
CA HIS A 580 18.30 -8.79 3.39
C HIS A 580 17.63 -10.18 3.44
N ILE A 581 17.24 -10.68 4.62
CA ILE A 581 16.20 -11.71 4.72
C ILE A 581 14.90 -11.00 4.42
N THR A 582 14.40 -11.13 3.18
CA THR A 582 13.32 -10.28 2.69
C THR A 582 12.37 -11.06 1.79
N ARG A 583 11.09 -10.71 1.85
CA ARG A 583 10.12 -11.14 0.84
C ARG A 583 10.11 -10.21 -0.37
N LYS A 584 10.61 -8.99 -0.23
CA LYS A 584 10.55 -7.95 -1.27
C LYS A 584 11.71 -8.11 -2.24
N THR A 585 11.71 -9.23 -2.96
CA THR A 585 12.79 -9.67 -3.87
C THR A 585 13.15 -8.65 -4.94
N ASP A 586 12.17 -7.90 -5.41
CA ASP A 586 12.27 -7.06 -6.61
C ASP A 586 12.87 -5.67 -6.32
N ALA A 587 13.10 -5.35 -5.04
CA ALA A 587 13.70 -4.09 -4.61
C ALA A 587 15.24 -4.10 -4.72
N GLY A 588 15.84 -2.90 -4.82
CA GLY A 588 17.28 -2.69 -5.06
C GLY A 588 18.20 -3.01 -3.88
N TRP A 589 18.10 -4.22 -3.29
CA TRP A 589 18.87 -4.64 -2.12
C TRP A 589 20.39 -4.61 -2.30
N GLY A 590 20.89 -4.71 -3.54
CA GLY A 590 22.31 -4.51 -3.84
C GLY A 590 22.80 -3.07 -3.63
N HIS A 591 21.87 -2.10 -3.67
CA HIS A 591 22.12 -0.67 -3.46
C HIS A 591 21.75 -0.15 -2.08
N VAL A 592 20.81 -0.80 -1.39
CA VAL A 592 20.47 -0.52 0.01
C VAL A 592 21.72 -0.54 0.90
N ARG A 593 21.88 0.47 1.76
CA ARG A 593 22.98 0.61 2.73
C ARG A 593 22.56 1.17 4.09
N ALA A 594 21.38 1.77 4.20
CA ALA A 594 20.88 2.31 5.45
C ALA A 594 19.35 2.22 5.57
N ILE A 595 18.84 2.38 6.80
CA ILE A 595 17.41 2.52 7.10
C ILE A 595 17.15 3.94 7.62
N ARG A 596 16.25 4.67 6.98
CA ARG A 596 15.72 5.95 7.49
C ARG A 596 14.48 5.69 8.36
N VAL A 597 14.31 6.47 9.43
CA VAL A 597 13.09 6.48 10.24
C VAL A 597 12.34 7.79 10.07
N LEU A 598 11.05 7.68 9.78
CA LEU A 598 10.10 8.78 9.63
C LEU A 598 9.11 8.80 10.79
N ARG A 599 8.62 10.00 11.16
CA ARG A 599 7.47 10.21 12.06
C ARG A 599 6.38 10.99 11.32
N SER A 600 5.11 10.69 11.59
CA SER A 600 3.96 11.50 11.14
C SER A 600 3.28 12.26 12.28
N ARG A 601 2.70 13.43 11.96
CA ARG A 601 1.89 14.27 12.85
C ARG A 601 0.75 14.90 12.04
N GLY A 602 -0.50 14.57 12.33
CA GLY A 602 -1.65 15.27 11.74
C GLY A 602 -1.72 16.71 12.24
N VAL A 603 -1.86 17.68 11.34
CA VAL A 603 -1.78 19.13 11.70
C VAL A 603 -3.12 19.82 11.90
N SER A 604 -4.24 19.33 11.35
CA SER A 604 -5.56 19.89 11.70
C SER A 604 -6.12 19.28 12.99
N GLN A 605 -6.43 20.15 13.95
CA GLN A 605 -7.22 19.81 15.15
C GLN A 605 -8.60 20.51 15.18
N ARG A 606 -8.88 21.42 14.23
CA ARG A 606 -10.14 22.18 14.16
C ARG A 606 -11.12 21.50 13.22
N SER A 607 -11.97 20.62 13.75
CA SER A 607 -12.89 19.81 12.92
C SER A 607 -14.10 20.58 12.38
N SER A 608 -14.34 21.83 12.80
CA SER A 608 -15.66 22.48 12.70
C SER A 608 -15.90 23.30 11.44
N HIS A 609 -14.88 23.58 10.63
CA HIS A 609 -14.96 24.48 9.46
C HIS A 609 -13.97 24.04 8.35
N TRP A 610 -14.15 22.87 7.74
CA TRP A 610 -13.24 22.43 6.66
C TRP A 610 -13.87 21.52 5.60
N ASP A 611 -13.42 21.73 4.35
CA ASP A 611 -13.75 20.96 3.15
C ASP A 611 -12.48 20.42 2.44
N PHE A 612 -11.35 20.31 3.17
CA PHE A 612 -10.16 19.58 2.72
C PHE A 612 -10.53 18.16 2.28
N VAL A 613 -9.78 17.59 1.34
CA VAL A 613 -10.04 16.21 0.91
C VAL A 613 -9.22 15.23 1.73
N HIS A 614 -7.92 15.50 1.92
CA HIS A 614 -6.99 14.61 2.63
C HIS A 614 -6.44 15.30 3.88
N GLN A 615 -6.36 14.64 5.05
CA GLN A 615 -5.84 15.32 6.25
C GLN A 615 -4.32 15.46 6.18
N GLY A 616 -3.87 16.69 5.94
CA GLY A 616 -2.47 17.10 6.03
C GLY A 616 -1.76 16.52 7.25
N LYS A 617 -0.75 15.70 6.95
CA LYS A 617 0.28 15.26 7.87
C LYS A 617 1.54 16.08 7.65
N GLU A 618 2.10 16.58 8.73
CA GLU A 618 3.52 16.87 8.78
C GLU A 618 4.27 15.54 8.90
N VAL A 619 5.35 15.40 8.16
CA VAL A 619 6.26 14.25 8.30
C VAL A 619 7.65 14.75 8.60
N THR A 620 8.28 14.12 9.59
CA THR A 620 9.60 14.48 10.12
C THR A 620 10.57 13.31 9.94
N GLU A 621 11.74 13.58 9.36
CA GLU A 621 12.85 12.62 9.35
C GLU A 621 13.58 12.65 10.69
N LEU A 622 13.51 11.53 11.42
CA LEU A 622 14.22 11.35 12.70
C LEU A 622 15.71 11.01 12.49
N GLY A 623 16.09 10.65 11.26
CA GLY A 623 17.44 10.37 10.81
C GLY A 623 17.57 8.99 10.17
N THR A 624 18.82 8.59 9.91
CA THR A 624 19.18 7.40 9.14
C THR A 624 20.25 6.60 9.88
N VAL A 625 20.04 5.28 10.04
CA VAL A 625 20.99 4.32 10.63
C VAL A 625 21.65 3.49 9.52
N PRO A 626 22.99 3.35 9.47
CA PRO A 626 23.63 2.45 8.53
C PRO A 626 23.27 1.00 8.87
N ILE A 627 23.06 0.18 7.84
CA ILE A 627 22.87 -1.27 8.02
C ILE A 627 24.22 -1.88 8.41
N GLY A 628 24.22 -2.78 9.40
CA GLY A 628 25.39 -3.49 9.87
C GLY A 628 25.95 -4.49 8.84
N PRO A 629 27.21 -4.94 8.98
CA PRO A 629 27.81 -5.91 8.04
C PRO A 629 27.08 -7.26 7.94
N ASP A 630 26.27 -7.60 8.94
CA ASP A 630 25.43 -8.80 8.99
C ASP A 630 23.98 -8.55 8.50
N GLY A 631 23.72 -7.35 7.95
CA GLY A 631 22.39 -6.89 7.56
C GLY A 631 21.52 -6.36 8.72
N SER A 632 22.03 -6.33 9.95
CA SER A 632 21.25 -5.97 11.13
C SER A 632 21.18 -4.45 11.39
N PHE A 633 20.17 -3.98 12.12
CA PHE A 633 20.15 -2.61 12.67
C PHE A 633 19.44 -2.53 14.03
N ALA A 634 19.74 -1.46 14.78
CA ALA A 634 19.20 -1.18 16.10
C ALA A 634 19.02 0.33 16.31
N VAL A 635 17.81 0.80 16.59
CA VAL A 635 17.51 2.23 16.83
C VAL A 635 16.62 2.46 18.05
N GLU A 636 16.85 3.57 18.73
CA GLU A 636 15.98 4.12 19.77
C GLU A 636 15.17 5.26 19.15
N VAL A 637 13.84 5.18 19.26
CA VAL A 637 12.87 6.05 18.59
C VAL A 637 11.80 6.53 19.60
N PRO A 638 11.06 7.63 19.33
CA PRO A 638 10.01 8.09 20.23
C PRO A 638 8.90 7.04 20.34
N ALA A 639 8.36 6.85 21.54
CA ALA A 639 7.20 5.99 21.76
C ALA A 639 5.88 6.71 21.46
N ASP A 640 4.80 5.94 21.34
CA ASP A 640 3.41 6.44 21.30
C ASP A 640 3.10 7.43 20.15
N VAL A 641 3.91 7.39 19.08
CA VAL A 641 3.76 8.15 17.82
C VAL A 641 3.80 7.23 16.60
N PRO A 642 3.19 7.62 15.46
CA PRO A 642 3.29 6.85 14.24
C PRO A 642 4.64 7.05 13.56
N LEU A 643 5.26 5.93 13.22
CA LEU A 643 6.57 5.79 12.61
C LEU A 643 6.49 5.00 11.30
N ALA A 644 7.43 5.25 10.40
CA ALA A 644 7.64 4.45 9.19
C ALA A 644 9.13 4.30 8.90
N LEU A 645 9.49 3.31 8.09
CA LEU A 645 10.86 3.01 7.70
C LEU A 645 11.04 3.24 6.19
N GLN A 646 12.27 3.52 5.75
CA GLN A 646 12.66 3.41 4.35
C GLN A 646 14.02 2.71 4.26
N ALA A 647 14.17 1.72 3.38
CA ALA A 647 15.48 1.24 2.98
C ALA A 647 16.04 2.18 1.90
N VAL A 648 17.20 2.76 2.18
CA VAL A 648 17.83 3.77 1.34
C VAL A 648 19.22 3.35 0.88
N ASP A 649 19.61 3.84 -0.28
CA ASP A 649 20.99 3.81 -0.72
C ASP A 649 21.89 4.74 0.12
N ALA A 650 23.19 4.72 -0.15
CA ALA A 650 24.16 5.55 0.56
C ALA A 650 24.05 7.07 0.27
N GLU A 651 23.37 7.49 -0.80
CA GLU A 651 23.01 8.91 -1.04
C GLU A 651 21.71 9.32 -0.32
N GLY A 652 21.14 8.43 0.49
CA GLY A 652 19.87 8.62 1.16
C GLY A 652 18.69 8.70 0.17
N ARG A 653 18.69 7.91 -0.90
CA ARG A 653 17.56 7.76 -1.81
C ARG A 653 16.83 6.44 -1.54
N SER A 654 15.50 6.47 -1.45
CA SER A 654 14.66 5.28 -1.29
C SER A 654 14.82 4.26 -2.42
N GLU A 655 15.18 3.03 -2.04
CA GLU A 655 15.12 1.84 -2.90
C GLU A 655 13.89 0.97 -2.52
N LEU A 656 13.41 1.05 -1.27
CA LEU A 656 12.16 0.46 -0.76
C LEU A 656 11.57 1.31 0.39
N ASN A 657 10.25 1.48 0.43
CA ASN A 657 9.52 2.06 1.56
C ASN A 657 8.97 0.98 2.51
N GLU A 658 8.67 1.33 3.77
CA GLU A 658 7.60 0.68 4.52
C GLU A 658 6.26 1.32 4.11
N MET A 659 5.21 0.53 3.92
CA MET A 659 3.92 1.00 3.38
C MET A 659 2.83 1.16 4.44
N SER A 660 3.13 0.86 5.70
CA SER A 660 2.17 0.88 6.81
C SER A 660 2.70 1.70 7.99
N TRP A 661 1.80 2.40 8.70
CA TRP A 661 2.17 3.06 9.95
C TRP A 661 2.42 2.05 11.07
N ILE A 662 3.62 2.07 11.63
CA ILE A 662 4.01 1.33 12.83
C ILE A 662 4.17 2.28 14.02
N PHE A 663 4.38 1.74 15.22
CA PHE A 663 4.73 2.48 16.43
C PHE A 663 5.45 1.53 17.40
N VAL A 664 6.00 2.09 18.48
CA VAL A 664 6.47 1.34 19.65
C VAL A 664 5.90 1.99 20.92
N ARG A 665 5.63 1.18 21.93
CA ARG A 665 5.21 1.62 23.26
C ARG A 665 6.43 1.94 24.16
N PRO A 666 6.27 2.62 25.32
CA PRO A 666 7.39 3.02 26.15
C PRO A 666 8.19 1.82 26.68
N GLY A 667 9.50 1.81 26.40
CA GLY A 667 10.40 0.71 26.73
C GLY A 667 10.23 -0.55 25.88
N GLU A 668 9.35 -0.57 24.87
CA GLU A 668 9.16 -1.74 24.00
C GLU A 668 10.42 -2.04 23.19
N VAL A 669 10.79 -3.32 23.14
CA VAL A 669 11.80 -3.87 22.22
C VAL A 669 11.07 -4.62 21.12
N ARG A 670 10.85 -3.96 19.97
CA ARG A 670 10.16 -4.54 18.82
C ARG A 670 11.17 -4.98 17.76
N SER A 671 11.11 -6.25 17.35
CA SER A 671 12.09 -6.84 16.44
C SER A 671 11.46 -7.66 15.31
N CYS A 672 12.11 -7.65 14.14
CA CYS A 672 11.83 -8.56 13.03
C CYS A 672 13.04 -9.42 12.69
N THR A 673 12.80 -10.61 12.11
CA THR A 673 13.86 -11.46 11.55
C THR A 673 14.47 -10.79 10.32
N GLY A 674 13.63 -10.21 9.46
CA GLY A 674 14.04 -9.44 8.29
C GLY A 674 12.88 -8.64 7.69
N CYS A 675 13.09 -8.06 6.49
CA CYS A 675 12.15 -7.13 5.87
C CYS A 675 10.91 -7.86 5.32
N HIS A 676 9.74 -7.62 5.96
CA HIS A 676 8.48 -8.33 5.68
C HIS A 676 8.56 -9.87 5.77
N ASP A 677 9.55 -10.43 6.48
CA ASP A 677 9.66 -11.88 6.66
C ASP A 677 8.74 -12.41 7.79
N SER A 678 8.51 -13.72 7.80
CA SER A 678 7.70 -14.40 8.81
C SER A 678 8.29 -14.27 10.21
N HIS A 679 7.54 -13.66 11.12
CA HIS A 679 7.79 -13.71 12.56
C HIS A 679 7.70 -15.14 13.17
N ARG A 680 7.34 -16.16 12.35
CA ARG A 680 7.41 -17.59 12.71
C ARG A 680 8.61 -18.33 12.10
N ALA A 681 9.39 -17.70 11.22
CA ALA A 681 10.63 -18.28 10.73
C ALA A 681 11.69 -18.26 11.84
N ALA A 682 12.35 -19.39 12.05
CA ALA A 682 13.58 -19.38 12.82
C ALA A 682 14.67 -18.69 11.98
N PRO A 683 15.47 -17.75 12.54
CA PRO A 683 16.54 -17.11 11.80
C PRO A 683 17.53 -18.16 11.25
N PRO A 684 18.08 -17.95 10.04
CA PRO A 684 19.12 -18.80 9.46
C PRO A 684 20.28 -19.03 10.43
N ALA A 685 20.99 -20.14 10.27
CA ALA A 685 22.08 -20.51 11.17
C ALA A 685 23.19 -19.44 11.25
N GLU A 686 23.41 -18.73 10.14
CA GLU A 686 24.36 -17.61 10.01
C GLU A 686 23.91 -16.36 10.77
N SER A 687 22.59 -16.10 10.87
CA SER A 687 22.00 -14.96 11.58
C SER A 687 21.95 -15.12 13.11
N ARG A 688 22.46 -16.23 13.67
CA ARG A 688 22.38 -16.54 15.12
C ARG A 688 23.24 -15.65 16.02
N TYR A 689 24.03 -14.72 15.45
CA TYR A 689 24.99 -13.88 16.17
C TYR A 689 24.85 -12.38 15.84
N THR A 690 23.61 -11.88 15.74
CA THR A 690 23.33 -10.51 15.27
C THR A 690 24.15 -9.42 15.99
N GLY A 691 24.72 -8.53 15.18
CA GLY A 691 25.42 -7.34 15.61
C GLY A 691 24.49 -6.31 16.26
N ALA A 692 23.22 -6.26 15.86
CA ALA A 692 22.20 -5.40 16.46
C ALA A 692 22.09 -5.50 17.99
N PHE A 693 22.29 -6.69 18.59
CA PHE A 693 22.32 -6.86 20.06
C PHE A 693 23.72 -6.69 20.69
N ARG A 694 24.76 -6.49 19.87
CA ARG A 694 26.14 -6.20 20.29
C ARG A 694 26.48 -4.72 20.23
N VAL A 695 25.65 -3.91 19.57
CA VAL A 695 25.78 -2.45 19.47
C VAL A 695 24.71 -1.75 20.32
N LYS A 696 25.02 -0.54 20.80
CA LYS A 696 24.03 0.32 21.45
C LYS A 696 23.11 0.93 20.37
N PRO A 697 21.78 0.86 20.48
CA PRO A 697 20.86 1.46 19.50
C PRO A 697 21.20 2.92 19.18
N LEU A 698 21.09 3.31 17.91
CA LEU A 698 21.29 4.70 17.48
C LEU A 698 20.06 5.54 17.83
N LYS A 699 20.22 6.72 18.46
CA LYS A 699 19.10 7.57 18.84
C LYS A 699 18.60 8.37 17.63
N LEU A 700 17.49 7.94 17.05
CA LEU A 700 16.76 8.65 16.01
C LEU A 700 15.55 9.32 16.65
N LEU A 701 15.81 10.46 17.29
CA LEU A 701 14.87 11.19 18.14
C LEU A 701 14.72 12.63 17.64
N GLU A 702 13.51 13.18 17.77
CA GLU A 702 13.17 14.53 17.31
C GLU A 702 13.88 15.60 18.17
N ARG A 703 14.92 16.22 17.61
CA ARG A 703 15.84 17.14 18.32
C ARG A 703 16.39 18.19 17.34
N GLY A 704 16.62 19.42 17.81
CA GLY A 704 17.15 20.51 16.99
C GLY A 704 16.16 20.98 15.90
N GLU A 705 16.58 20.91 14.65
CA GLU A 705 15.86 21.43 13.47
C GLU A 705 15.66 20.34 12.39
N PRO A 706 14.96 19.23 12.69
CA PRO A 706 14.84 18.09 11.79
C PRO A 706 14.11 18.45 10.49
N HIS A 707 14.27 17.64 9.46
CA HIS A 707 13.61 17.87 8.17
C HIS A 707 12.12 17.56 8.28
N ARG A 708 11.29 18.57 8.03
CA ARG A 708 9.82 18.50 7.96
C ARG A 708 9.34 18.73 6.52
N TRP A 709 8.37 17.94 6.08
CA TRP A 709 7.66 18.14 4.80
C TRP A 709 6.17 17.82 4.93
N ARG A 710 5.41 18.21 3.92
CA ARG A 710 3.99 17.88 3.78
C ARG A 710 3.88 16.41 3.32
N GLY A 711 3.36 15.54 4.17
CA GLY A 711 3.13 14.12 3.87
C GLY A 711 1.93 13.86 2.95
N ASN A 712 1.14 14.90 2.65
CA ASN A 712 -0.09 14.79 1.88
C ASN A 712 0.00 15.47 0.52
N ASN A 713 -0.50 14.76 -0.49
CA ASN A 713 -1.08 15.32 -1.70
C ASN A 713 -0.15 16.11 -2.68
N PRO A 714 1.19 15.91 -2.76
CA PRO A 714 1.97 16.50 -3.86
C PRO A 714 2.01 15.62 -5.13
N GLY A 715 1.63 14.33 -5.08
CA GLY A 715 1.59 13.45 -6.27
C GLY A 715 1.82 11.95 -6.06
N THR A 716 1.29 11.34 -5.01
CA THR A 716 1.54 9.91 -4.66
C THR A 716 0.74 8.92 -5.52
N SER A 717 1.02 8.86 -6.83
CA SER A 717 0.46 7.87 -7.77
C SER A 717 1.37 6.65 -8.00
N GLY A 718 1.44 5.79 -6.98
CA GLY A 718 1.72 4.35 -7.10
C GLY A 718 3.18 3.90 -7.34
N MET A 719 4.04 4.67 -8.02
CA MET A 719 5.48 4.32 -8.11
C MET A 719 6.26 4.95 -6.95
N MET A 720 5.89 4.56 -5.72
CA MET A 720 6.25 5.23 -4.47
C MET A 720 7.76 5.40 -4.29
N ASP A 721 8.59 4.38 -4.56
CA ASP A 721 10.01 4.42 -4.22
C ASP A 721 10.82 5.48 -5.01
N LEU A 722 10.42 5.77 -6.25
CA LEU A 722 11.03 6.82 -7.07
C LEU A 722 10.36 8.19 -6.90
N GLN A 723 9.07 8.21 -6.58
CA GLN A 723 8.29 9.43 -6.40
C GLN A 723 8.52 10.09 -5.03
N PHE A 724 8.57 9.29 -3.96
CA PHE A 724 8.57 9.77 -2.57
C PHE A 724 9.76 10.70 -2.26
N GLU A 725 10.97 10.33 -2.69
CA GLU A 725 12.18 11.16 -2.52
C GLU A 725 12.01 12.57 -3.11
N ARG A 726 11.38 12.66 -4.29
CA ARG A 726 11.17 13.93 -4.99
C ARG A 726 10.13 14.78 -4.28
N PHE A 727 9.11 14.16 -3.68
CA PHE A 727 8.09 14.87 -2.93
C PHE A 727 8.55 15.29 -1.53
N ARG A 728 9.39 14.48 -0.87
CA ARG A 728 10.12 14.86 0.37
C ARG A 728 10.97 16.12 0.17
N GLU A 729 11.57 16.28 -1.01
CA GLU A 729 12.32 17.47 -1.39
C GLU A 729 11.40 18.65 -1.80
N ASN A 730 10.49 18.45 -2.77
CA ASN A 730 9.65 19.52 -3.34
C ASN A 730 8.63 20.10 -2.33
N ALA A 731 8.01 19.26 -1.50
CA ALA A 731 6.98 19.64 -0.53
C ALA A 731 7.56 19.91 0.87
N SER A 732 8.87 20.15 0.95
CA SER A 732 9.60 20.44 2.18
C SER A 732 9.23 21.80 2.77
N LEU A 733 9.03 21.83 4.09
CA LEU A 733 8.67 23.02 4.87
C LEU A 733 9.89 23.77 5.43
N ASN A 734 11.08 23.16 5.44
CA ASN A 734 12.28 23.76 6.04
C ASN A 734 13.62 23.34 5.41
N LEU A 735 13.65 22.92 4.14
CA LEU A 735 14.92 22.62 3.43
C LEU A 735 15.68 23.89 3.04
N TYR A 736 14.96 24.89 2.54
CA TYR A 736 15.46 26.23 2.23
C TYR A 736 14.91 27.23 3.27
N ARG A 737 15.66 28.28 3.59
CA ARG A 737 15.23 29.33 4.54
C ARG A 737 14.33 30.35 3.83
N ASP A 738 13.31 30.90 4.50
CA ASP A 738 12.78 32.19 4.05
C ASP A 738 13.77 33.29 4.45
N THR A 739 14.52 33.76 3.46
CA THR A 739 15.52 34.83 3.57
C THR A 739 14.90 36.23 3.54
N GLY A 740 13.56 36.32 3.50
CA GLY A 740 12.83 37.56 3.48
C GLY A 740 13.12 38.37 2.21
N ALA A 741 13.55 39.61 2.40
CA ALA A 741 13.95 40.49 1.30
C ALA A 741 15.33 40.12 0.70
N ALA A 742 16.15 39.31 1.37
CA ALA A 742 17.45 38.91 0.85
C ALA A 742 17.30 37.85 -0.25
N LEU A 743 17.88 38.12 -1.42
CA LEU A 743 17.71 37.32 -2.64
C LEU A 743 18.74 36.19 -2.77
N GLU A 744 19.15 35.61 -1.63
CA GLU A 744 20.17 34.54 -1.58
C GLU A 744 19.80 33.37 -2.52
N PRO A 745 20.77 32.84 -3.28
CA PRO A 745 20.56 31.67 -4.14
C PRO A 745 20.55 30.37 -3.32
N GLY A 746 19.94 29.32 -3.84
CA GLY A 746 19.79 28.03 -3.15
C GLY A 746 21.12 27.36 -2.79
N HIS A 747 22.24 27.67 -3.46
CA HIS A 747 23.56 27.19 -3.06
C HIS A 747 24.11 27.83 -1.77
N ALA A 748 23.56 28.96 -1.32
CA ALA A 748 23.93 29.58 -0.04
C ALA A 748 23.46 28.74 1.16
N GLU A 749 22.43 27.91 1.00
CA GLU A 749 21.95 27.01 2.07
C GLU A 749 23.04 26.00 2.48
N THR A 750 23.84 25.51 1.53
CA THR A 750 24.96 24.62 1.83
C THR A 750 25.94 25.25 2.82
N ALA A 751 26.21 26.55 2.70
CA ALA A 751 27.07 27.28 3.64
C ALA A 751 26.39 27.50 5.00
N ALA A 752 25.13 27.94 5.01
CA ALA A 752 24.37 28.19 6.24
C ALA A 752 24.17 26.92 7.09
N TRP A 753 23.94 25.77 6.46
CA TRP A 753 23.88 24.49 7.17
C TRP A 753 25.27 23.95 7.54
N ALA A 754 26.32 24.21 6.76
CA ALA A 754 27.69 23.85 7.13
C ALA A 754 28.18 24.61 8.38
N GLU A 755 27.77 25.87 8.57
CA GLU A 755 28.06 26.64 9.80
C GLU A 755 27.41 25.98 11.04
N LYS A 756 26.16 25.51 10.93
CA LYS A 756 25.44 24.83 12.02
C LYS A 756 26.06 23.51 12.46
N LEU A 757 26.98 22.92 11.69
CA LEU A 757 27.80 21.77 12.13
C LEU A 757 28.74 22.13 13.31
N GLY A 758 29.01 23.41 13.56
CA GLY A 758 29.76 23.88 14.72
C GLY A 758 28.91 24.21 15.96
N HIS A 759 27.58 24.03 15.90
CA HIS A 759 26.67 24.51 16.94
C HIS A 759 26.81 23.77 18.28
N GLY A 760 26.64 24.47 19.41
CA GLY A 760 26.82 23.88 20.75
C GLY A 760 25.83 22.74 21.06
N GLU A 761 24.58 22.86 20.59
CA GLU A 761 23.56 21.81 20.76
C GLU A 761 23.73 20.65 19.77
N GLU A 762 23.78 19.43 20.29
CA GLU A 762 23.88 18.18 19.53
C GLU A 762 22.80 18.03 18.44
N GLY A 763 21.53 18.30 18.79
CA GLY A 763 20.38 18.13 17.88
C GLY A 763 20.48 19.00 16.62
N VAL A 764 20.97 20.23 16.77
CA VAL A 764 21.19 21.16 15.66
C VAL A 764 22.32 20.68 14.74
N ARG A 765 23.42 20.14 15.29
CA ARG A 765 24.52 19.59 14.48
C ARG A 765 24.05 18.38 13.66
N ILE A 766 23.35 17.44 14.29
CA ILE A 766 22.75 16.26 13.61
C ILE A 766 21.77 16.72 12.52
N SER A 767 20.89 17.68 12.83
CA SER A 767 19.94 18.25 11.88
C SER A 767 20.63 18.86 10.65
N ALA A 768 21.73 19.60 10.88
CA ALA A 768 22.52 20.20 9.83
C ALA A 768 23.22 19.16 8.94
N ALA A 769 23.80 18.10 9.52
CA ALA A 769 24.40 17.01 8.75
C ALA A 769 23.36 16.29 7.87
N ASN A 770 22.20 15.94 8.44
CA ASN A 770 21.08 15.34 7.70
C ASN A 770 20.57 16.26 6.58
N ARG A 771 20.59 17.58 6.78
CA ARG A 771 20.19 18.57 5.77
C ARG A 771 21.16 18.65 4.60
N LEU A 772 22.46 18.66 4.88
CA LEU A 772 23.50 18.69 3.85
C LEU A 772 23.45 17.41 3.00
N ALA A 773 23.20 16.26 3.62
CA ALA A 773 22.97 14.99 2.93
C ALA A 773 21.82 15.07 1.90
N LEU A 774 20.79 15.90 2.16
CA LEU A 774 19.68 16.12 1.23
C LEU A 774 20.01 17.12 0.11
N LEU A 775 20.77 18.18 0.42
CA LEU A 775 21.23 19.17 -0.55
C LEU A 775 22.25 18.59 -1.55
N ARG A 776 22.92 17.48 -1.22
CA ARG A 776 23.86 16.72 -2.07
C ARG A 776 24.88 17.61 -2.77
N ASP A 777 25.56 18.43 -1.97
CA ASP A 777 26.51 19.45 -2.41
C ASP A 777 27.91 19.20 -1.86
N GLN A 778 28.88 19.02 -2.76
CA GLN A 778 30.26 18.71 -2.41
C GLN A 778 30.98 19.85 -1.67
N ALA A 779 30.45 21.08 -1.69
CA ALA A 779 30.96 22.16 -0.85
C ALA A 779 30.79 21.89 0.66
N ALA A 780 29.88 21.00 1.06
CA ALA A 780 29.69 20.57 2.45
C ALA A 780 30.83 19.65 2.97
N ALA A 781 31.54 18.97 2.06
CA ALA A 781 32.44 17.87 2.41
C ALA A 781 33.55 18.23 3.41
N PRO A 782 34.21 19.41 3.36
CA PRO A 782 35.27 19.76 4.32
C PRO A 782 34.72 19.94 5.75
N ALA A 783 33.54 20.55 5.90
CA ALA A 783 32.94 20.80 7.21
C ALA A 783 32.41 19.51 7.84
N LEU A 784 31.75 18.65 7.05
CA LEU A 784 31.35 17.31 7.47
C LEU A 784 32.57 16.45 7.88
N ALA A 785 33.69 16.55 7.15
CA ALA A 785 34.95 15.85 7.49
C ALA A 785 35.62 16.36 8.78
N VAL A 786 35.28 17.56 9.26
CA VAL A 786 35.64 18.02 10.63
C VAL A 786 34.71 17.41 11.67
N MET A 787 33.40 17.37 11.39
CA MET A 787 32.37 16.80 12.27
C MET A 787 32.52 15.28 12.50
N LEU A 788 33.28 14.56 11.67
CA LEU A 788 33.72 13.17 11.97
C LEU A 788 34.54 13.04 13.27
N ARG A 789 34.93 14.14 13.93
CA ARG A 789 35.60 14.14 15.24
C ARG A 789 34.72 14.66 16.39
N ASP A 790 33.40 14.73 16.20
CA ASP A 790 32.45 15.13 17.24
C ASP A 790 32.47 14.19 18.45
N THR A 791 32.22 14.71 19.65
CA THR A 791 32.09 13.90 20.86
C THR A 791 30.82 13.04 20.85
N SER A 792 29.74 13.53 20.25
CA SER A 792 28.53 12.74 20.01
C SER A 792 28.77 11.70 18.92
N ARG A 793 28.43 10.45 19.23
CA ARG A 793 28.40 9.34 18.26
C ARG A 793 27.36 9.60 17.18
N GLU A 794 26.15 9.98 17.58
CA GLU A 794 25.03 10.32 16.71
C GLU A 794 25.42 11.41 15.70
N ALA A 795 26.19 12.42 16.13
CA ALA A 795 26.79 13.42 15.25
C ALA A 795 27.80 12.81 14.26
N ARG A 796 28.75 11.96 14.71
CA ARG A 796 29.72 11.30 13.80
C ARG A 796 29.05 10.40 12.77
N VAL A 797 27.99 9.67 13.15
CA VAL A 797 27.19 8.84 12.23
C VAL A 797 26.47 9.71 11.20
N ALA A 798 25.79 10.77 11.63
CA ALA A 798 25.11 11.70 10.71
C ALA A 798 26.09 12.36 9.73
N ALA A 799 27.27 12.78 10.20
CA ALA A 799 28.31 13.37 9.36
C ALA A 799 28.91 12.38 8.35
N ALA A 800 29.12 11.11 8.73
CA ALA A 800 29.57 10.06 7.82
C ALA A 800 28.51 9.72 6.76
N MET A 801 27.24 9.55 7.15
CA MET A 801 26.14 9.34 6.20
C MET A 801 25.94 10.54 5.26
N ALA A 802 26.13 11.77 5.74
CA ALA A 802 26.13 12.96 4.90
C ALA A 802 27.31 13.00 3.92
N LEU A 803 28.49 12.52 4.31
CA LEU A 803 29.62 12.35 3.40
C LEU A 803 29.40 11.26 2.35
N ALA A 804 28.59 10.24 2.60
CA ALA A 804 28.21 9.29 1.56
C ALA A 804 27.44 9.96 0.40
N ALA A 805 26.68 11.03 0.69
CA ALA A 805 25.94 11.82 -0.31
C ALA A 805 26.70 13.07 -0.83
N CYS A 806 27.61 13.64 -0.04
CA CYS A 806 28.32 14.90 -0.35
C CYS A 806 29.84 14.74 -0.54
N GLY A 807 30.39 13.54 -0.39
CA GLY A 807 31.84 13.34 -0.30
C GLY A 807 32.62 13.57 -1.59
N THR A 808 33.93 13.70 -1.44
CA THR A 808 34.91 13.83 -2.54
C THR A 808 36.16 12.99 -2.23
N ARG A 809 37.16 12.94 -3.13
CA ARG A 809 38.49 12.34 -2.85
C ARG A 809 39.08 12.81 -1.49
N GLY A 810 38.85 14.07 -1.10
CA GLY A 810 39.31 14.64 0.17
C GLY A 810 38.62 14.08 1.43
N SER A 811 37.42 13.51 1.31
CA SER A 811 36.67 12.90 2.41
C SER A 811 37.18 11.52 2.81
N VAL A 812 37.89 10.83 1.90
CA VAL A 812 38.23 9.41 2.04
C VAL A 812 39.28 9.15 3.11
N ARG A 813 40.30 10.01 3.28
CA ARG A 813 41.27 9.90 4.39
C ARG A 813 40.62 10.14 5.77
N PRO A 814 39.81 11.19 5.99
CA PRO A 814 39.01 11.34 7.22
C PRO A 814 38.08 10.16 7.54
N LEU A 815 37.38 9.61 6.55
CA LEU A 815 36.51 8.43 6.75
C LEU A 815 37.30 7.16 7.07
N ALA A 816 38.43 6.93 6.39
CA ALA A 816 39.31 5.79 6.68
C ALA A 816 39.88 5.82 8.11
N ALA A 817 40.04 7.00 8.72
CA ALA A 817 40.40 7.13 10.12
C ALA A 817 39.21 6.81 11.07
N LEU A 818 37.97 7.14 10.68
CA LEU A 818 36.77 6.86 11.46
C LEU A 818 36.41 5.36 11.51
N LEU A 819 36.98 4.53 10.64
CA LEU A 819 36.90 3.07 10.78
C LEU A 819 37.48 2.59 12.13
N GLU A 820 38.48 3.28 12.67
CA GLU A 820 39.09 2.95 13.97
C GLU A 820 38.32 3.52 15.18
N ASP A 821 37.14 4.13 14.98
CA ASP A 821 36.30 4.63 16.08
C ASP A 821 35.96 3.52 17.08
N PRO A 822 35.94 3.79 18.40
CA PRO A 822 35.49 2.80 19.39
C PRO A 822 34.04 2.34 19.16
N ASP A 823 33.15 3.21 18.67
CA ASP A 823 31.76 2.86 18.38
C ASP A 823 31.63 2.17 17.01
N PRO A 824 31.06 0.95 16.95
CA PRO A 824 30.92 0.19 15.71
C PRO A 824 29.93 0.81 14.71
N THR A 825 28.94 1.59 15.15
CA THR A 825 27.96 2.21 14.26
C THR A 825 28.56 3.45 13.58
N ALA A 826 29.39 4.23 14.28
CA ALA A 826 30.19 5.30 13.68
C ALA A 826 31.17 4.75 12.61
N ALA A 827 31.87 3.67 12.93
CA ALA A 827 32.75 3.01 11.96
C ALA A 827 31.99 2.38 10.77
N GLN A 828 30.80 1.82 10.98
CA GLN A 828 29.97 1.29 9.89
C GLN A 828 29.47 2.40 8.96
N ALA A 829 29.07 3.55 9.50
CA ALA A 829 28.74 4.72 8.68
C ALA A 829 29.93 5.18 7.83
N ALA A 830 31.15 5.10 8.37
CA ALA A 830 32.37 5.38 7.62
C ALA A 830 32.62 4.36 6.50
N ALA A 831 32.42 3.06 6.74
CA ALA A 831 32.54 2.02 5.72
C ALA A 831 31.54 2.23 4.56
N VAL A 832 30.26 2.49 4.87
CA VAL A 832 29.22 2.82 3.88
C VAL A 832 29.59 4.04 3.05
N ALA A 833 30.13 5.09 3.67
CA ALA A 833 30.55 6.30 2.97
C ALA A 833 31.79 6.09 2.08
N LEU A 834 32.75 5.27 2.52
CA LEU A 834 33.93 4.88 1.71
C LEU A 834 33.51 4.10 0.46
N GLU A 835 32.63 3.10 0.60
CA GLU A 835 32.06 2.35 -0.52
C GLU A 835 31.29 3.25 -1.49
N ALA A 836 30.50 4.21 -0.99
CA ALA A 836 29.74 5.15 -1.84
C ALA A 836 30.65 6.08 -2.65
N ILE A 837 31.62 6.73 -1.99
CA ILE A 837 32.50 7.72 -2.62
C ILE A 837 33.45 7.07 -3.63
N THR A 838 33.92 5.84 -3.35
CA THR A 838 34.96 5.19 -4.16
C THR A 838 34.44 4.06 -5.07
N GLY A 839 33.24 3.54 -4.82
CA GLY A 839 32.72 2.33 -5.48
C GLY A 839 33.40 1.02 -5.06
N ARG A 840 34.48 1.11 -4.26
CA ARG A 840 35.37 0.01 -3.91
C ARG A 840 34.91 -0.67 -2.62
N GLU A 841 34.68 -1.97 -2.68
CA GLU A 841 34.38 -2.79 -1.50
C GLU A 841 35.63 -2.95 -0.61
N ALA A 842 35.40 -3.16 0.69
CA ALA A 842 36.48 -3.49 1.62
C ALA A 842 36.92 -4.96 1.44
N PRO A 843 38.22 -5.29 1.32
CA PRO A 843 38.67 -6.65 1.00
C PRO A 843 38.26 -7.73 2.01
N ASP A 844 38.07 -7.36 3.28
CA ASP A 844 37.61 -8.24 4.36
C ASP A 844 36.15 -7.95 4.79
N GLY A 845 35.42 -7.18 3.97
CA GLY A 845 34.14 -6.57 4.31
C GLY A 845 34.25 -5.47 5.38
N ALA A 846 33.10 -4.98 5.84
CA ALA A 846 33.01 -4.17 7.05
C ALA A 846 32.81 -5.08 8.28
N GLN A 847 33.27 -4.66 9.47
CA GLN A 847 33.43 -5.59 10.61
C GLN A 847 33.12 -4.98 11.98
N TYR A 848 32.48 -5.75 12.86
CA TYR A 848 32.20 -5.34 14.25
C TYR A 848 33.40 -5.43 15.20
N GLY A 849 34.39 -6.30 14.92
CA GLY A 849 35.54 -6.52 15.79
C GLY A 849 36.60 -5.43 15.67
N ALA A 850 37.08 -4.90 16.80
CA ALA A 850 38.01 -3.76 16.82
C ALA A 850 39.35 -4.03 16.09
N ASP A 851 39.88 -5.25 16.15
CA ASP A 851 41.08 -5.66 15.39
C ASP A 851 40.82 -5.72 13.89
N ALA A 852 39.66 -6.25 13.49
CA ALA A 852 39.26 -6.29 12.09
C ALA A 852 39.03 -4.87 11.53
N ARG A 853 38.45 -3.96 12.32
CA ARG A 853 38.34 -2.53 11.96
C ARG A 853 39.70 -1.85 11.79
N ARG A 854 40.68 -2.12 12.67
CA ARG A 854 42.07 -1.66 12.49
C ARG A 854 42.72 -2.23 11.23
N GLY A 855 42.45 -3.49 10.91
CA GLY A 855 42.87 -4.12 9.64
C GLY A 855 42.28 -3.40 8.42
N GLN A 856 40.95 -3.23 8.40
CA GLN A 856 40.23 -2.52 7.35
C GLN A 856 40.78 -1.09 7.16
N ALA A 857 40.99 -0.34 8.25
CA ALA A 857 41.57 1.00 8.22
C ALA A 857 43.02 1.01 7.70
N ALA A 858 43.85 0.05 8.11
CA ALA A 858 45.20 -0.10 7.58
C ALA A 858 45.22 -0.39 6.07
N THR A 859 44.30 -1.23 5.59
CA THR A 859 44.11 -1.54 4.16
C THR A 859 43.69 -0.30 3.37
N TRP A 860 42.74 0.50 3.88
CA TRP A 860 42.38 1.78 3.24
C TRP A 860 43.54 2.79 3.25
N ARG A 861 44.30 2.89 4.36
CA ARG A 861 45.49 3.75 4.43
C ARG A 861 46.55 3.32 3.39
N ALA A 862 46.88 2.04 3.33
CA ALA A 862 47.85 1.50 2.37
C ALA A 862 47.43 1.72 0.90
N TRP A 863 46.14 1.55 0.57
CA TRP A 863 45.61 1.87 -0.76
C TRP A 863 45.74 3.37 -1.08
N LEU A 864 45.37 4.25 -0.14
CA LEU A 864 45.44 5.71 -0.30
C LEU A 864 46.88 6.26 -0.40
N ASP A 865 47.84 5.58 0.23
CA ASP A 865 49.27 5.95 0.21
C ASP A 865 49.98 5.54 -1.08
N GLY A 866 49.34 4.73 -1.94
CA GLY A 866 49.83 4.38 -3.29
C GLY A 866 49.39 5.33 -4.42
N ASP A 867 48.72 6.45 -4.10
CA ASP A 867 48.07 7.38 -5.05
C ASP A 867 47.21 6.69 -6.15
N PRO A 868 46.18 5.93 -5.75
CA PRO A 868 45.51 4.95 -6.62
C PRO A 868 44.56 5.58 -7.65
N TRP A 869 44.28 6.88 -7.56
CA TRP A 869 43.11 7.50 -8.18
C TRP A 869 43.08 7.38 -9.71
N ARG A 870 44.23 7.37 -10.38
CA ARG A 870 44.29 7.30 -11.84
C ARG A 870 43.92 5.91 -12.36
N GLU A 871 44.36 4.87 -11.68
CA GLU A 871 44.07 3.47 -12.05
C GLU A 871 42.64 3.12 -11.65
N HIS A 872 42.23 3.55 -10.45
CA HIS A 872 40.88 3.36 -9.93
C HIS A 872 39.80 4.09 -10.77
N GLU A 873 40.08 5.29 -11.27
CA GLU A 873 39.17 5.99 -12.20
C GLU A 873 39.01 5.22 -13.53
N ALA A 874 40.06 4.55 -14.00
CA ALA A 874 40.00 3.72 -15.21
C ALA A 874 39.23 2.41 -14.98
N GLU A 875 39.39 1.78 -13.81
CA GLU A 875 38.62 0.60 -13.38
C GLU A 875 37.10 0.91 -13.35
N LEU A 876 36.70 1.94 -12.59
CA LEU A 876 35.31 2.39 -12.53
C LEU A 876 34.75 2.83 -13.89
N THR A 877 35.60 3.39 -14.77
CA THR A 877 35.22 3.74 -16.15
C THR A 877 34.93 2.50 -17.00
N GLY A 878 35.65 1.40 -16.78
CA GLY A 878 35.33 0.09 -17.38
C GLY A 878 34.00 -0.47 -16.87
N ASP A 879 33.73 -0.38 -15.57
CA ASP A 879 32.50 -0.88 -14.94
C ASP A 879 31.21 -0.21 -15.44
N ILE A 880 31.28 0.96 -16.07
CA ILE A 880 30.15 1.56 -16.80
C ILE A 880 29.59 0.61 -17.87
N ALA A 881 30.42 -0.30 -18.42
CA ALA A 881 30.03 -1.31 -19.39
C ALA A 881 29.60 -2.66 -18.78
N SER A 882 29.59 -2.79 -17.44
CA SER A 882 29.21 -4.04 -16.76
C SER A 882 27.75 -4.44 -17.01
N GLU A 883 27.52 -5.74 -17.26
CA GLU A 883 26.17 -6.32 -17.37
C GLU A 883 25.45 -6.31 -16.00
N SER A 884 26.20 -6.32 -14.90
CA SER A 884 25.63 -6.17 -13.56
C SER A 884 25.23 -4.72 -13.31
N ARG A 885 23.92 -4.46 -13.30
CA ARG A 885 23.36 -3.14 -12.97
C ARG A 885 23.81 -2.62 -11.60
N VAL A 886 24.07 -3.53 -10.64
CA VAL A 886 24.60 -3.19 -9.31
C VAL A 886 26.02 -2.63 -9.39
N ILE A 887 26.91 -3.27 -10.15
CA ILE A 887 28.28 -2.79 -10.37
C ILE A 887 28.25 -1.48 -11.18
N GLN A 888 27.54 -1.47 -12.30
CA GLN A 888 27.43 -0.32 -13.20
C GLN A 888 26.90 0.94 -12.49
N ARG A 889 25.79 0.86 -11.75
CA ARG A 889 25.22 2.01 -11.03
C ARG A 889 26.13 2.47 -9.88
N ARG A 890 26.82 1.55 -9.21
CA ARG A 890 27.80 1.87 -8.16
C ARG A 890 28.99 2.64 -8.72
N ALA A 891 29.59 2.15 -9.81
CA ALA A 891 30.72 2.80 -10.46
C ALA A 891 30.36 4.19 -10.99
N ILE A 892 29.21 4.31 -11.67
CA ILE A 892 28.65 5.58 -12.14
C ILE A 892 28.51 6.61 -11.01
N LYS A 893 28.00 6.19 -9.84
CA LYS A 893 27.86 7.07 -8.66
C LYS A 893 29.22 7.50 -8.10
N ALA A 894 30.14 6.55 -7.89
CA ALA A 894 31.49 6.83 -7.40
C ALA A 894 32.23 7.82 -8.30
N LEU A 895 32.13 7.68 -9.63
CA LEU A 895 32.67 8.63 -10.59
C LEU A 895 32.09 10.04 -10.44
N GLY A 896 30.87 10.21 -9.93
CA GLY A 896 30.31 11.52 -9.56
C GLY A 896 30.97 12.17 -8.32
N HIS A 897 31.62 11.39 -7.46
CA HIS A 897 32.35 11.87 -6.27
C HIS A 897 33.86 12.02 -6.50
N ILE A 898 34.44 11.18 -7.36
CA ILE A 898 35.91 11.10 -7.53
C ILE A 898 36.40 11.20 -8.98
N GLY A 899 35.52 11.32 -9.99
CA GLY A 899 35.93 11.34 -11.39
C GLY A 899 36.70 12.59 -11.83
N GLY A 900 37.52 12.44 -12.86
CA GLY A 900 38.14 13.50 -13.66
C GLY A 900 37.63 13.46 -15.11
N ASP A 901 38.48 13.81 -16.06
CA ASP A 901 38.04 14.02 -17.44
C ASP A 901 37.76 12.72 -18.21
N ALA A 902 38.40 11.61 -17.81
CA ALA A 902 38.07 10.28 -18.34
C ALA A 902 36.67 9.86 -17.89
N ALA A 903 36.35 10.08 -16.61
CA ALA A 903 35.01 9.85 -16.07
C ALA A 903 33.94 10.69 -16.80
N ARG A 904 34.16 12.00 -17.00
CA ARG A 904 33.26 12.87 -17.78
C ARG A 904 32.97 12.29 -19.16
N ALA A 905 34.03 11.98 -19.92
CA ALA A 905 33.91 11.48 -21.29
C ALA A 905 33.13 10.15 -21.36
N ALA A 906 33.40 9.21 -20.46
CA ALA A 906 32.72 7.92 -20.41
C ALA A 906 31.26 8.02 -19.95
N LEU A 907 30.97 8.87 -18.95
CA LEU A 907 29.60 9.15 -18.50
C LEU A 907 28.77 9.81 -19.61
N ARG A 908 29.32 10.79 -20.36
CA ARG A 908 28.68 11.35 -21.55
C ARG A 908 28.41 10.29 -22.61
N ALA A 909 29.36 9.40 -22.88
CA ALA A 909 29.20 8.32 -23.85
C ALA A 909 28.12 7.29 -23.44
N HIS A 910 28.00 7.00 -22.13
CA HIS A 910 26.89 6.19 -21.59
C HIS A 910 25.55 6.90 -21.77
N VAL A 911 25.42 8.16 -21.35
CA VAL A 911 24.16 8.92 -21.49
C VAL A 911 23.75 9.06 -22.97
N ALA A 912 24.71 9.30 -23.87
CA ALA A 912 24.44 9.45 -25.30
C ALA A 912 23.96 8.14 -25.97
N ARG A 913 24.36 6.97 -25.46
CA ARG A 913 23.85 5.66 -25.89
C ARG A 913 22.48 5.34 -25.32
N GLU A 914 22.30 5.56 -24.02
CA GLU A 914 21.18 5.00 -23.27
C GLU A 914 19.95 5.93 -23.22
N LYS A 915 20.07 7.22 -23.60
CA LYS A 915 18.94 8.17 -23.59
C LYS A 915 17.71 7.67 -24.38
N ASP A 916 17.95 7.01 -25.51
CA ASP A 916 16.92 6.55 -26.43
C ASP A 916 16.28 5.22 -26.01
N ASN A 917 16.86 4.53 -25.02
CA ASN A 917 16.29 3.35 -24.37
C ASN A 917 15.17 3.78 -23.41
N ASN A 918 14.12 4.41 -23.93
CA ASN A 918 12.97 4.86 -23.15
C ASN A 918 12.09 3.65 -22.76
N PRO A 919 12.00 3.31 -21.46
CA PRO A 919 11.25 2.14 -21.00
C PRO A 919 9.73 2.38 -20.96
N TYR A 920 9.31 3.64 -20.97
CA TYR A 920 7.91 4.01 -20.77
C TYR A 920 7.14 3.87 -22.09
N PRO A 921 6.10 3.01 -22.15
CA PRO A 921 5.25 2.94 -23.34
C PRO A 921 4.57 4.29 -23.58
N PRO A 922 4.20 4.62 -24.83
CA PRO A 922 3.37 5.78 -25.12
C PRO A 922 2.08 5.76 -24.29
N PHE A 923 1.62 6.95 -23.93
CA PHE A 923 0.49 7.16 -23.01
C PHE A 923 -0.84 6.70 -23.63
N VAL A 924 -1.16 5.41 -23.48
CA VAL A 924 -2.36 4.74 -24.04
C VAL A 924 -3.20 4.17 -22.89
N GLY A 925 -4.03 5.01 -22.27
CA GLY A 925 -4.85 4.61 -21.13
C GLY A 925 -5.50 5.78 -20.40
N ASP A 926 -5.88 5.55 -19.14
CA ASP A 926 -6.56 6.49 -18.24
C ASP A 926 -5.59 7.21 -17.29
N ASN A 927 -4.48 7.68 -17.85
CA ASN A 927 -3.43 8.51 -17.25
C ASN A 927 -2.56 7.90 -16.13
N ARG A 928 -2.89 6.73 -15.57
CA ARG A 928 -2.22 6.27 -14.33
C ARG A 928 -0.79 5.76 -14.51
N THR A 929 0.06 6.17 -13.57
CA THR A 929 1.39 5.60 -13.33
C THR A 929 1.43 4.55 -12.21
N ASP A 930 0.29 4.19 -11.62
CA ASP A 930 0.19 3.24 -10.49
C ASP A 930 0.28 1.74 -10.87
N ALA A 931 0.65 1.45 -12.13
CA ALA A 931 0.89 0.11 -12.65
C ALA A 931 2.38 -0.19 -12.94
N PHE A 932 3.31 0.74 -12.68
CA PHE A 932 4.72 0.57 -13.02
C PHE A 932 5.59 0.28 -11.78
N THR A 933 6.07 -0.96 -11.70
CA THR A 933 7.12 -1.41 -10.76
C THR A 933 8.33 -1.87 -11.55
N PHE A 934 9.52 -1.37 -11.22
CA PHE A 934 10.78 -1.77 -11.88
C PHE A 934 11.65 -2.58 -10.93
N ASP A 935 11.81 -3.86 -11.24
CA ASP A 935 12.93 -4.68 -10.76
C ASP A 935 14.26 -3.93 -10.96
N ASP A 936 15.15 -4.03 -9.98
CA ASP A 936 16.46 -3.37 -9.98
C ASP A 936 17.42 -3.92 -11.04
N ALA A 937 17.28 -5.21 -11.39
CA ALA A 937 18.02 -5.84 -12.49
C ALA A 937 17.48 -5.48 -13.88
N SER A 938 16.25 -4.95 -13.96
CA SER A 938 15.59 -4.66 -15.23
C SER A 938 16.39 -3.65 -16.07
N PRO A 939 16.61 -3.90 -17.38
CA PRO A 939 17.23 -2.92 -18.26
C PRO A 939 16.36 -1.68 -18.47
N LEU A 940 15.10 -1.74 -18.04
CA LEU A 940 14.13 -0.65 -18.08
C LEU A 940 14.17 0.27 -16.84
N ASN A 941 15.02 -0.04 -15.84
CA ASN A 941 15.06 0.73 -14.59
C ASN A 941 15.76 2.10 -14.79
N PRO A 942 15.10 3.24 -14.51
CA PRO A 942 15.65 4.57 -14.79
C PRO A 942 16.82 4.99 -13.88
N ARG A 943 16.98 4.35 -12.70
CA ARG A 943 17.90 4.80 -11.63
C ARG A 943 19.35 4.92 -12.11
N THR A 944 19.81 3.98 -12.93
CA THR A 944 21.20 3.95 -13.42
C THR A 944 21.51 5.09 -14.39
N LEU A 945 20.62 5.37 -15.34
CA LEU A 945 20.80 6.47 -16.29
C LEU A 945 20.67 7.84 -15.61
N GLN A 946 19.73 7.98 -14.65
CA GLN A 946 19.66 9.17 -13.80
C GLN A 946 20.95 9.40 -13.00
N ALA A 947 21.57 8.34 -12.48
CA ALA A 947 22.84 8.44 -11.75
C ALA A 947 23.97 8.96 -12.67
N ALA A 948 24.03 8.53 -13.93
CA ALA A 948 25.04 9.00 -14.88
C ALA A 948 24.90 10.50 -15.19
N VAL A 949 23.67 10.97 -15.39
CA VAL A 949 23.39 12.40 -15.59
C VAL A 949 23.69 13.22 -14.33
N ARG A 950 23.34 12.71 -13.14
CA ARG A 950 23.67 13.34 -11.85
C ARG A 950 25.19 13.43 -11.62
N ALA A 951 25.95 12.40 -11.97
CA ALA A 951 27.40 12.39 -11.86
C ALA A 951 28.04 13.47 -12.74
N LEU A 952 27.61 13.63 -13.99
CA LEU A 952 28.01 14.76 -14.85
C LEU A 952 27.69 16.13 -14.23
N GLY A 953 26.53 16.24 -13.57
CA GLY A 953 26.15 17.43 -12.78
C GLY A 953 27.10 17.70 -11.62
N SER A 954 27.41 16.70 -10.80
CA SER A 954 28.33 16.79 -9.65
C SER A 954 29.76 17.16 -10.08
N LEU A 955 30.24 16.57 -11.19
CA LEU A 955 31.52 16.91 -11.82
C LEU A 955 31.53 18.30 -12.49
N LYS A 956 30.37 18.95 -12.60
CA LYS A 956 30.16 20.23 -13.30
C LYS A 956 30.62 20.18 -14.76
N ASP A 957 30.09 19.22 -15.51
CA ASP A 957 30.51 18.97 -16.88
C ASP A 957 29.80 19.85 -17.93
N ALA A 958 30.40 21.01 -18.24
CA ALA A 958 29.91 21.90 -19.28
C ALA A 958 29.90 21.28 -20.70
N GLU A 959 30.78 20.30 -20.97
CA GLU A 959 30.77 19.57 -22.25
C GLU A 959 29.53 18.68 -22.43
N ALA A 960 28.75 18.42 -21.36
CA ALA A 960 27.48 17.71 -21.45
C ALA A 960 26.31 18.60 -21.93
N LEU A 961 26.46 19.93 -21.96
CA LEU A 961 25.37 20.87 -22.31
C LEU A 961 24.71 20.61 -23.69
N PRO A 962 25.44 20.25 -24.76
CA PRO A 962 24.81 19.91 -26.05
C PRO A 962 23.95 18.64 -25.98
N LEU A 963 24.44 17.61 -25.27
CA LEU A 963 23.73 16.34 -25.05
C LEU A 963 22.47 16.57 -24.18
N PHE A 964 22.60 17.38 -23.13
CA PHE A 964 21.48 17.77 -22.28
C PHE A 964 20.41 18.58 -23.04
N ARG A 965 20.82 19.45 -23.98
CA ARG A 965 19.88 20.15 -24.87
C ARG A 965 19.10 19.18 -25.78
N GLN A 966 19.75 18.14 -26.31
CA GLN A 966 19.06 17.10 -27.07
C GLN A 966 18.05 16.34 -26.19
N VAL A 967 18.50 15.85 -25.02
CA VAL A 967 17.64 15.09 -24.09
C VAL A 967 16.41 15.90 -23.67
N LEU A 968 16.54 17.21 -23.39
CA LEU A 968 15.40 18.04 -23.03
C LEU A 968 14.45 18.34 -24.22
N ALA A 969 14.94 18.37 -25.46
CA ALA A 969 14.08 18.51 -26.64
C ALA A 969 13.25 17.24 -26.94
N GLU A 970 13.80 16.08 -26.61
CA GLU A 970 13.21 14.76 -26.89
C GLU A 970 12.29 14.27 -25.74
N HIS A 971 12.71 14.42 -24.48
CA HIS A 971 12.11 13.72 -23.35
C HIS A 971 11.23 14.56 -22.40
N THR A 972 10.95 15.83 -22.68
CA THR A 972 10.11 16.72 -21.83
C THR A 972 8.60 16.65 -22.09
N LYS A 973 8.12 15.71 -22.89
CA LYS A 973 6.70 15.58 -23.28
C LYS A 973 6.02 14.41 -22.54
N PRO A 974 4.99 14.63 -21.71
CA PRO A 974 4.39 13.56 -20.88
C PRO A 974 3.90 12.33 -21.66
N ARG A 975 3.46 12.49 -22.92
CA ARG A 975 2.88 11.37 -23.69
C ARG A 975 3.87 10.33 -24.21
N ASN A 976 5.15 10.68 -24.34
CA ASN A 976 6.16 9.87 -25.04
C ASN A 976 7.62 10.14 -24.65
N GLY A 977 7.88 11.12 -23.78
CA GLY A 977 9.20 11.45 -23.26
C GLY A 977 9.53 10.71 -21.96
N ASN A 978 10.81 10.62 -21.64
CA ASN A 978 11.31 10.07 -20.38
C ASN A 978 11.45 11.22 -19.37
N LEU A 979 10.35 11.61 -18.70
CA LEU A 979 10.40 12.74 -17.76
C LEU A 979 11.41 12.50 -16.62
N PHE A 980 11.54 11.25 -16.16
CA PHE A 980 12.54 10.84 -15.15
C PHE A 980 13.98 11.21 -15.56
N LEU A 981 14.31 11.10 -16.84
CA LEU A 981 15.61 11.50 -17.39
C LEU A 981 15.72 13.03 -17.52
N ALA A 982 14.67 13.70 -18.02
CA ALA A 982 14.64 15.15 -18.16
C ALA A 982 14.86 15.87 -16.80
N GLU A 983 14.22 15.40 -15.73
CA GLU A 983 14.43 15.91 -14.37
C GLU A 983 15.87 15.76 -13.88
N ALA A 984 16.52 14.62 -14.16
CA ALA A 984 17.92 14.41 -13.78
C ALA A 984 18.86 15.36 -14.56
N VAL A 985 18.55 15.66 -15.83
CA VAL A 985 19.28 16.67 -16.60
C VAL A 985 19.10 18.07 -16.01
N ILE A 986 17.89 18.42 -15.59
CA ILE A 986 17.61 19.71 -14.93
C ILE A 986 18.37 19.82 -13.60
N GLU A 987 18.39 18.74 -12.79
CA GLU A 987 19.18 18.65 -11.54
C GLU A 987 20.69 18.83 -11.82
N ALA A 988 21.20 18.28 -12.93
CA ALA A 988 22.58 18.43 -13.36
C ALA A 988 22.91 19.85 -13.86
N LEU A 989 22.02 20.48 -14.64
CA LEU A 989 22.15 21.87 -15.08
C LEU A 989 22.22 22.84 -13.89
N GLY A 990 21.45 22.59 -12.83
CA GLY A 990 21.52 23.34 -11.56
C GLY A 990 22.83 23.17 -10.78
N ARG A 991 23.62 22.12 -11.04
CA ARG A 991 24.97 21.94 -10.45
C ARG A 991 26.10 22.47 -11.34
N ILE A 992 25.96 22.38 -12.67
CA ILE A 992 26.89 22.96 -13.66
C ILE A 992 26.84 24.48 -13.61
N GLY A 993 25.63 25.06 -13.70
CA GLY A 993 25.40 26.50 -13.69
C GLY A 993 25.94 27.24 -14.92
N GLY A 994 26.01 28.57 -14.80
CA GLY A 994 26.47 29.47 -15.85
C GLY A 994 25.40 29.82 -16.91
N PRO A 995 25.65 30.84 -17.76
CA PRO A 995 24.62 31.44 -18.61
C PRO A 995 23.99 30.49 -19.64
N GLU A 996 24.75 29.51 -20.11
CA GLU A 996 24.28 28.54 -21.10
C GLU A 996 23.32 27.49 -20.49
N ALA A 997 23.57 27.10 -19.23
CA ALA A 997 22.67 26.25 -18.45
C ALA A 997 21.42 27.04 -18.01
N GLU A 998 21.57 28.28 -17.55
CA GLU A 998 20.45 29.18 -17.24
C GLU A 998 19.55 29.37 -18.47
N LYS A 999 20.14 29.68 -19.63
CA LYS A 999 19.38 29.80 -20.89
C LYS A 999 18.69 28.49 -21.26
N LEU A 1000 19.35 27.33 -21.14
CA LEU A 1000 18.73 26.04 -21.45
C LEU A 1000 17.55 25.73 -20.51
N LEU A 1001 17.63 26.07 -19.22
CA LEU A 1001 16.52 25.94 -18.28
C LEU A 1001 15.35 26.87 -18.62
N VAL A 1002 15.63 28.14 -18.96
CA VAL A 1002 14.61 29.12 -19.38
C VAL A 1002 13.96 28.71 -20.70
N ASP A 1003 14.75 28.31 -21.71
CA ASP A 1003 14.29 27.75 -22.99
C ASP A 1003 13.35 26.55 -22.75
N THR A 1004 13.74 25.64 -21.85
CA THR A 1004 12.99 24.43 -21.53
C THR A 1004 11.67 24.76 -20.84
N PHE A 1005 11.68 25.65 -19.83
CA PHE A 1005 10.47 26.03 -19.09
C PHE A 1005 9.44 26.76 -19.96
N ALA A 1006 9.91 27.64 -20.86
CA ALA A 1006 9.06 28.29 -21.86
C ALA A 1006 8.43 27.28 -22.85
N GLY A 1007 9.13 26.17 -23.12
CA GLY A 1007 8.69 25.10 -24.01
C GLY A 1007 7.81 24.01 -23.37
N LEU A 1008 7.55 24.06 -22.06
CA LEU A 1008 6.63 23.12 -21.40
C LEU A 1008 5.17 23.39 -21.83
N GLY A 1009 4.39 22.32 -21.95
CA GLY A 1009 2.95 22.38 -22.19
C GLY A 1009 2.14 22.90 -20.99
N ARG A 1010 0.82 22.63 -20.95
CA ARG A 1010 0.00 23.07 -19.81
C ARG A 1010 0.42 22.34 -18.55
N TYR A 1011 0.56 23.06 -17.44
CA TYR A 1011 0.96 22.50 -16.14
C TYR A 1011 0.15 21.24 -15.75
N ALA A 1012 -1.17 21.28 -15.94
CA ALA A 1012 -2.08 20.15 -15.67
C ALA A 1012 -1.78 18.88 -16.50
N ASP A 1013 -1.23 19.00 -17.73
CA ASP A 1013 -0.85 17.85 -18.56
C ASP A 1013 0.35 17.09 -17.95
N TYR A 1014 1.22 17.81 -17.24
CA TYR A 1014 2.34 17.21 -16.51
C TYR A 1014 1.86 16.64 -15.20
N VAL A 1015 1.09 17.40 -14.40
CA VAL A 1015 0.52 16.89 -13.15
C VAL A 1015 -0.25 15.60 -13.39
N GLY A 1016 -1.05 15.53 -14.46
CA GLY A 1016 -1.80 14.33 -14.82
C GLY A 1016 -0.99 13.10 -15.21
N TRP A 1017 0.34 13.20 -15.30
CA TRP A 1017 1.27 12.08 -15.47
C TRP A 1017 1.88 11.61 -14.13
N TYR A 1018 2.00 12.52 -13.15
CA TYR A 1018 2.44 12.26 -11.77
C TYR A 1018 1.27 12.08 -10.77
N SER A 1019 0.04 11.86 -11.27
CA SER A 1019 -1.19 11.90 -10.46
C SER A 1019 -2.15 10.75 -10.80
N ASP A 1020 -3.16 10.52 -9.96
CA ASP A 1020 -4.18 9.47 -10.14
C ASP A 1020 -5.41 9.95 -10.92
N HIS A 1021 -5.97 11.11 -10.55
CA HIS A 1021 -7.26 11.57 -11.11
C HIS A 1021 -7.32 13.11 -11.26
N PRO A 1022 -7.88 13.65 -12.36
CA PRO A 1022 -7.96 15.09 -12.65
C PRO A 1022 -8.42 16.01 -11.52
N ALA A 1023 -9.27 15.52 -10.62
CA ALA A 1023 -9.76 16.29 -9.48
C ALA A 1023 -8.69 16.58 -8.40
N LEU A 1024 -7.54 15.90 -8.40
CA LEU A 1024 -6.42 16.21 -7.50
C LEU A 1024 -5.34 17.09 -8.15
N TYR A 1025 -5.50 17.48 -9.43
CA TYR A 1025 -4.44 18.18 -10.18
C TYR A 1025 -4.11 19.58 -9.67
N ALA A 1026 -5.02 20.26 -8.97
CA ALA A 1026 -4.72 21.52 -8.28
C ALA A 1026 -3.82 21.35 -7.05
N CYS A 1027 -3.85 20.16 -6.44
CA CYS A 1027 -3.14 19.85 -5.21
C CYS A 1027 -1.68 19.45 -5.49
N HIS A 1028 -1.52 18.66 -6.55
CA HIS A 1028 -0.28 17.99 -6.90
C HIS A 1028 0.75 18.95 -7.53
N ALA A 1029 2.02 18.74 -7.18
CA ALA A 1029 3.16 19.47 -7.71
C ALA A 1029 3.75 18.70 -8.90
N SER A 1030 4.01 19.36 -10.04
CA SER A 1030 4.78 18.75 -11.13
C SER A 1030 6.27 18.74 -10.79
N PRO A 1031 6.93 17.57 -10.59
CA PRO A 1031 8.35 17.52 -10.26
C PRO A 1031 9.25 18.14 -11.33
N LEU A 1032 8.90 17.99 -12.62
CA LEU A 1032 9.65 18.60 -13.71
C LEU A 1032 9.71 20.13 -13.61
N HIS A 1033 8.58 20.78 -13.29
CA HIS A 1033 8.55 22.24 -13.11
C HIS A 1033 9.28 22.65 -11.82
N ALA A 1034 9.07 21.91 -10.72
CA ALA A 1034 9.73 22.14 -9.44
C ALA A 1034 11.26 22.14 -9.59
N ARG A 1035 11.83 21.15 -10.29
CA ARG A 1035 13.28 21.04 -10.49
C ARG A 1035 13.87 22.16 -11.34
N VAL A 1036 13.13 22.73 -12.30
CA VAL A 1036 13.64 23.89 -13.04
C VAL A 1036 13.68 25.13 -12.15
N ILE A 1037 12.65 25.34 -11.33
CA ILE A 1037 12.60 26.43 -10.36
C ILE A 1037 13.73 26.26 -9.32
N GLU A 1038 13.95 25.05 -8.81
CA GLU A 1038 15.05 24.70 -7.91
C GLU A 1038 16.41 24.95 -8.57
N ALA A 1039 16.63 24.49 -9.81
CA ALA A 1039 17.89 24.67 -10.53
C ALA A 1039 18.20 26.16 -10.81
N LEU A 1040 17.18 26.94 -11.18
CA LEU A 1040 17.29 28.40 -11.35
C LEU A 1040 17.57 29.11 -10.01
N ASP A 1041 16.95 28.70 -8.90
CA ASP A 1041 17.28 29.26 -7.59
C ASP A 1041 18.69 28.90 -7.13
N ARG A 1042 19.07 27.63 -7.31
CA ARG A 1042 20.38 27.10 -6.94
C ARG A 1042 21.52 27.85 -7.63
N MET A 1043 21.39 28.19 -8.91
CA MET A 1043 22.41 28.99 -9.61
C MET A 1043 22.28 30.51 -9.41
N GLY A 1044 21.21 31.00 -8.76
CA GLY A 1044 20.98 32.43 -8.54
C GLY A 1044 20.50 33.18 -9.79
N ALA A 1045 19.80 32.49 -10.70
CA ALA A 1045 19.34 32.99 -11.99
C ALA A 1045 18.58 34.33 -11.89
N THR A 1046 18.79 35.18 -12.90
CA THR A 1046 18.15 36.50 -13.06
C THR A 1046 17.46 36.68 -14.42
N GLY A 1047 17.81 35.86 -15.43
CA GLY A 1047 17.22 35.87 -16.77
C GLY A 1047 15.79 35.33 -16.87
N ALA A 1048 15.19 34.91 -15.74
CA ALA A 1048 13.87 34.27 -15.70
C ALA A 1048 12.67 35.19 -16.03
N ALA A 1049 12.88 36.49 -16.32
CA ALA A 1049 11.82 37.48 -16.53
C ALA A 1049 10.78 37.08 -17.60
N ALA A 1050 11.22 36.40 -18.67
CA ALA A 1050 10.35 35.93 -19.74
C ALA A 1050 9.44 34.74 -19.33
N ILE A 1051 9.83 33.97 -18.31
CA ILE A 1051 9.07 32.78 -17.87
C ILE A 1051 8.28 33.01 -16.58
N VAL A 1052 8.34 34.19 -15.95
CA VAL A 1052 7.51 34.55 -14.79
C VAL A 1052 6.01 34.20 -14.96
N PRO A 1053 5.35 34.44 -16.11
CA PRO A 1053 3.96 34.03 -16.33
C PRO A 1053 3.77 32.51 -16.32
N HIS A 1054 4.76 31.75 -16.79
CA HIS A 1054 4.75 30.29 -16.76
C HIS A 1054 4.98 29.78 -15.33
N ILE A 1055 5.86 30.42 -14.56
CA ILE A 1055 6.13 30.06 -13.15
C ILE A 1055 4.83 30.23 -12.35
N ILE A 1056 4.13 31.36 -12.51
CA ILE A 1056 2.83 31.63 -11.88
C ILE A 1056 1.78 30.55 -12.22
N ARG A 1057 1.68 30.14 -13.49
CA ARG A 1057 0.76 29.06 -13.93
C ARG A 1057 1.10 27.71 -13.31
N SER A 1058 2.38 27.48 -12.99
CA SER A 1058 2.90 26.20 -12.47
C SER A 1058 2.81 26.05 -10.95
N ILE A 1059 2.47 27.10 -10.20
CA ILE A 1059 2.30 26.99 -8.74
C ILE A 1059 0.99 26.24 -8.45
N PRO A 1060 1.02 25.14 -7.65
CA PRO A 1060 -0.18 24.40 -7.27
C PRO A 1060 -1.14 25.28 -6.47
N THR A 1061 -2.38 25.42 -6.92
CA THR A 1061 -3.41 26.26 -6.28
C THR A 1061 -4.25 25.45 -5.29
N ASP A 1062 -3.57 24.71 -4.43
CA ASP A 1062 -4.20 23.73 -3.53
C ASP A 1062 -4.92 24.40 -2.35
N PRO A 1063 -6.18 24.04 -2.04
CA PRO A 1063 -6.76 24.30 -0.74
C PRO A 1063 -6.09 23.47 0.39
N ASP A 1064 -5.71 22.20 0.18
CA ASP A 1064 -5.09 21.36 1.23
C ASP A 1064 -3.71 21.95 1.67
N ARG A 1065 -3.13 22.90 0.93
CA ARG A 1065 -1.93 23.65 1.32
C ARG A 1065 -2.12 24.59 2.53
N ALA A 1066 -3.32 25.08 2.81
CA ALA A 1066 -3.56 25.96 3.97
C ALA A 1066 -3.56 25.23 5.33
N LEU A 1067 -3.33 23.91 5.35
CA LEU A 1067 -3.17 23.13 6.58
C LEU A 1067 -1.88 23.45 7.37
N PHE A 1068 -0.99 24.28 6.81
CA PHE A 1068 0.30 24.66 7.40
C PHE A 1068 0.51 26.17 7.25
N LEU A 1069 1.10 26.80 8.26
CA LEU A 1069 1.49 28.21 8.20
C LEU A 1069 2.75 28.42 7.32
N GLU A 1070 3.57 27.39 7.18
CA GLU A 1070 4.80 27.44 6.39
C GLU A 1070 4.56 27.16 4.90
N THR A 1071 4.93 28.11 4.05
CA THR A 1071 5.11 27.97 2.59
C THR A 1071 6.01 26.77 2.25
N ASP A 1072 5.68 25.97 1.24
CA ASP A 1072 6.56 24.86 0.84
C ASP A 1072 7.72 25.28 -0.08
N THR A 1073 8.65 24.35 -0.32
CA THR A 1073 9.85 24.60 -1.11
C THR A 1073 9.53 24.97 -2.57
N TYR A 1074 8.46 24.45 -3.19
CA TYR A 1074 8.04 24.88 -4.52
C TYR A 1074 7.68 26.37 -4.52
N GLU A 1075 6.80 26.77 -3.61
CA GLU A 1075 6.26 28.13 -3.49
C GLU A 1075 7.35 29.14 -3.10
N LEU A 1076 8.20 28.79 -2.13
CA LEU A 1076 9.31 29.60 -1.65
C LEU A 1076 10.35 29.87 -2.75
N LEU A 1077 10.78 28.83 -3.47
CA LEU A 1077 11.78 28.98 -4.53
C LEU A 1077 11.19 29.68 -5.77
N ALA A 1078 9.92 29.44 -6.10
CA ALA A 1078 9.22 30.23 -7.12
C ALA A 1078 9.19 31.72 -6.75
N GLY A 1079 8.92 32.04 -5.48
CA GLY A 1079 8.99 33.40 -4.93
C GLY A 1079 10.37 34.03 -5.08
N ARG A 1080 11.45 33.32 -4.73
CA ARG A 1080 12.83 33.79 -4.91
C ARG A 1080 13.19 34.05 -6.38
N VAL A 1081 12.87 33.13 -7.28
CA VAL A 1081 13.16 33.26 -8.73
C VAL A 1081 12.39 34.44 -9.33
N ILE A 1082 11.11 34.61 -8.99
CA ILE A 1082 10.32 35.77 -9.44
C ILE A 1082 10.92 37.08 -8.91
N ARG A 1083 11.36 37.14 -7.64
CA ARG A 1083 12.04 38.34 -7.10
C ARG A 1083 13.35 38.65 -7.84
N ARG A 1084 14.24 37.67 -8.06
CA ARG A 1084 15.51 37.87 -8.81
C ARG A 1084 15.33 38.18 -10.29
N SER A 1085 14.19 37.84 -10.89
CA SER A 1085 13.88 38.16 -12.30
C SER A 1085 13.67 39.66 -12.58
N GLY A 1086 13.59 40.50 -11.53
CA GLY A 1086 13.24 41.92 -11.64
C GLY A 1086 11.73 42.20 -11.75
N ARG A 1087 10.89 41.22 -12.13
CA ARG A 1087 9.43 41.38 -12.22
C ARG A 1087 8.68 41.22 -10.89
N GLY A 1088 9.37 41.11 -9.75
CA GLY A 1088 8.75 40.87 -8.44
C GLY A 1088 7.71 41.92 -8.03
N ASP A 1089 8.01 43.20 -8.21
CA ASP A 1089 7.11 44.32 -7.88
C ASP A 1089 5.90 44.36 -8.84
N GLU A 1090 6.12 44.08 -10.13
CA GLU A 1090 5.07 43.94 -11.16
C GLU A 1090 4.05 42.86 -10.81
N VAL A 1091 4.52 41.69 -10.33
CA VAL A 1091 3.64 40.59 -9.89
C VAL A 1091 2.90 40.94 -8.61
N VAL A 1092 3.54 41.62 -7.64
CA VAL A 1092 2.87 42.08 -6.41
C VAL A 1092 1.77 43.08 -6.73
N LEU A 1093 2.03 44.07 -7.60
CA LEU A 1093 1.01 45.02 -8.06
C LEU A 1093 -0.11 44.32 -8.85
N ALA A 1094 0.22 43.35 -9.71
CA ALA A 1094 -0.80 42.58 -10.43
C ALA A 1094 -1.72 41.78 -9.47
N CYS A 1095 -1.16 41.18 -8.42
CA CYS A 1095 -1.93 40.47 -7.39
C CYS A 1095 -2.80 41.42 -6.56
N LEU A 1096 -2.27 42.59 -6.14
CA LEU A 1096 -3.04 43.61 -5.43
C LEU A 1096 -4.19 44.17 -6.29
N ALA A 1097 -3.99 44.32 -7.60
CA ALA A 1097 -5.04 44.74 -8.53
C ALA A 1097 -6.16 43.69 -8.65
N VAL A 1098 -5.81 42.40 -8.72
CA VAL A 1098 -6.79 41.28 -8.69
C VAL A 1098 -7.54 41.24 -7.35
N LEU A 1099 -6.89 41.59 -6.25
CA LEU A 1099 -7.51 41.75 -4.92
C LEU A 1099 -8.24 43.10 -4.74
N GLY A 1100 -8.48 43.86 -5.81
CA GLY A 1100 -9.31 45.07 -5.79
C GLY A 1100 -8.65 46.31 -5.19
N ASN A 1101 -7.32 46.43 -5.23
CA ASN A 1101 -6.63 47.70 -4.95
C ASN A 1101 -6.75 48.64 -6.18
N PRO A 1102 -7.42 49.81 -6.07
CA PRO A 1102 -7.60 50.73 -7.20
C PRO A 1102 -6.32 51.41 -7.67
N ASP A 1103 -5.31 51.52 -6.80
CA ASP A 1103 -4.02 52.17 -7.10
C ASP A 1103 -3.01 51.20 -7.74
N ALA A 1104 -3.39 49.92 -7.92
CA ALA A 1104 -2.54 48.88 -8.49
C ALA A 1104 -3.02 48.47 -9.90
N ALA A 1105 -2.08 48.17 -10.79
CA ALA A 1105 -2.35 47.74 -12.15
C ALA A 1105 -1.75 46.36 -12.44
N ALA A 1106 -2.51 45.52 -13.16
CA ALA A 1106 -2.02 44.27 -13.73
C ALA A 1106 -1.83 44.40 -15.25
N GLY A 1107 -0.65 44.03 -15.74
CA GLY A 1107 -0.45 43.74 -17.17
C GLY A 1107 -1.29 42.52 -17.59
N GLU A 1108 -1.76 42.51 -18.83
CA GLU A 1108 -2.70 41.47 -19.31
C GLU A 1108 -2.10 40.06 -19.24
N GLU A 1109 -0.81 39.90 -19.56
CA GLU A 1109 -0.07 38.65 -19.41
C GLU A 1109 -0.12 38.09 -17.97
N LEU A 1110 0.11 38.95 -16.97
CA LEU A 1110 0.09 38.55 -15.56
C LEU A 1110 -1.35 38.32 -15.07
N ARG A 1111 -2.33 39.13 -15.50
CA ARG A 1111 -3.75 38.91 -15.22
C ARG A 1111 -4.19 37.52 -15.69
N GLN A 1112 -3.81 37.14 -16.92
CA GLN A 1112 -4.09 35.81 -17.47
C GLN A 1112 -3.36 34.68 -16.73
N ALA A 1113 -2.09 34.88 -16.34
CA ALA A 1113 -1.35 33.88 -15.56
C ALA A 1113 -1.94 33.66 -14.15
N ILE A 1114 -2.40 34.73 -13.49
CA ILE A 1114 -3.08 34.64 -12.18
C ILE A 1114 -4.47 33.98 -12.32
N GLY A 1115 -5.15 34.14 -13.46
CA GLY A 1115 -6.45 33.51 -13.73
C GLY A 1115 -6.43 32.05 -14.22
N ASP A 1116 -5.28 31.53 -14.69
CA ASP A 1116 -5.16 30.17 -15.27
C ASP A 1116 -4.99 29.09 -14.18
N THR A 1117 -6.04 28.91 -13.38
CA THR A 1117 -6.11 27.96 -12.25
C THR A 1117 -6.49 26.55 -12.70
N VAL A 1118 -6.15 25.54 -11.87
CA VAL A 1118 -6.55 24.15 -12.07
C VAL A 1118 -7.68 23.79 -11.10
N ASN A 1119 -8.62 22.95 -11.51
CA ASN A 1119 -9.73 22.51 -10.67
C ASN A 1119 -9.23 21.57 -9.56
N ALA A 1120 -9.74 21.74 -8.33
CA ALA A 1120 -9.58 20.82 -7.21
C ALA A 1120 -10.86 20.03 -6.96
N TRP A 1121 -10.77 18.94 -6.20
CA TRP A 1121 -11.94 18.18 -5.74
C TRP A 1121 -12.75 18.98 -4.72
N ALA A 1122 -12.07 19.73 -3.83
CA ALA A 1122 -12.71 20.68 -2.91
C ALA A 1122 -13.30 21.93 -3.60
N GLY A 1123 -13.10 22.09 -4.92
CA GLY A 1123 -13.75 23.14 -5.72
C GLY A 1123 -12.82 23.85 -6.70
N HIS A 1124 -13.26 25.01 -7.18
CA HIS A 1124 -12.50 25.82 -8.14
C HIS A 1124 -11.77 26.98 -7.44
N PRO A 1125 -10.42 26.99 -7.36
CA PRO A 1125 -9.65 28.16 -6.96
C PRO A 1125 -9.86 29.30 -7.97
N CYS A 1126 -10.10 30.52 -7.49
CA CYS A 1126 -10.25 31.70 -8.34
C CYS A 1126 -8.95 32.55 -8.38
N ALA A 1127 -8.94 33.55 -9.25
CA ALA A 1127 -7.81 34.46 -9.44
C ALA A 1127 -7.40 35.17 -8.13
N GLU A 1128 -8.37 35.52 -7.28
CA GLU A 1128 -8.12 36.17 -5.99
C GLU A 1128 -7.40 35.25 -5.00
N ILE A 1129 -7.72 33.95 -4.99
CA ILE A 1129 -7.04 32.95 -4.14
C ILE A 1129 -5.57 32.80 -4.58
N ARG A 1130 -5.32 32.65 -5.88
CA ARG A 1130 -3.94 32.60 -6.40
C ARG A 1130 -3.21 33.92 -6.15
N ALA A 1131 -3.86 35.07 -6.31
CA ALA A 1131 -3.26 36.38 -6.01
C ALA A 1131 -2.81 36.51 -4.55
N ALA A 1132 -3.60 36.00 -3.60
CA ALA A 1132 -3.23 35.96 -2.19
C ALA A 1132 -2.05 35.00 -1.93
N GLN A 1133 -2.10 33.77 -2.46
CA GLN A 1133 -1.01 32.77 -2.36
C GLN A 1133 0.33 33.31 -2.93
N LEU A 1134 0.26 34.01 -4.08
CA LEU A 1134 1.40 34.66 -4.71
C LEU A 1134 1.97 35.77 -3.83
N LEU A 1135 1.13 36.59 -3.19
CA LEU A 1135 1.61 37.59 -2.22
C LEU A 1135 2.29 36.93 -1.02
N ALA A 1136 1.72 35.85 -0.47
CA ALA A 1136 2.30 35.09 0.63
C ALA A 1136 3.71 34.55 0.31
N SER A 1137 3.97 34.23 -0.96
CA SER A 1137 5.26 33.67 -1.43
C SER A 1137 6.25 34.72 -1.95
N ILE A 1138 5.76 35.77 -2.60
CA ILE A 1138 6.56 36.77 -3.35
C ILE A 1138 6.78 38.04 -2.54
N CYS A 1139 5.75 38.53 -1.84
CA CYS A 1139 5.79 39.84 -1.17
C CYS A 1139 6.68 39.79 0.08
N ARG A 1140 7.83 40.46 0.03
CA ARG A 1140 8.79 40.58 1.15
C ARG A 1140 9.25 42.01 1.39
N ASP A 1141 8.63 42.98 0.72
CA ASP A 1141 8.86 44.42 0.87
C ASP A 1141 7.73 45.04 1.69
N THR A 1142 8.09 45.67 2.81
CA THR A 1142 7.13 46.25 3.76
C THR A 1142 6.38 47.46 3.21
N ARG A 1143 6.82 48.08 2.10
CA ARG A 1143 6.09 49.16 1.40
C ARG A 1143 4.70 48.72 0.95
N HIS A 1144 4.51 47.44 0.63
CA HIS A 1144 3.22 46.88 0.20
C HIS A 1144 2.31 46.44 1.35
N ALA A 1145 2.82 46.36 2.59
CA ALA A 1145 2.07 45.89 3.75
C ALA A 1145 0.75 46.68 4.04
N PRO A 1146 0.66 48.01 3.83
CA PRO A 1146 -0.61 48.73 3.94
C PRO A 1146 -1.66 48.28 2.91
N ALA A 1147 -1.24 47.98 1.67
CA ALA A 1147 -2.14 47.53 0.61
C ALA A 1147 -2.59 46.07 0.82
N VAL A 1148 -1.69 45.20 1.30
CA VAL A 1148 -2.00 43.83 1.75
C VAL A 1148 -2.99 43.86 2.90
N ARG A 1149 -2.77 44.70 3.92
CA ARG A 1149 -3.69 44.88 5.04
C ARG A 1149 -5.05 45.41 4.58
N ALA A 1150 -5.08 46.41 3.70
CA ALA A 1150 -6.33 46.92 3.16
C ALA A 1150 -7.11 45.86 2.36
N ALA A 1151 -6.42 44.91 1.71
CA ALA A 1151 -7.07 43.75 1.11
C ALA A 1151 -7.62 42.79 2.17
N TYR A 1152 -6.83 42.43 3.19
CA TYR A 1152 -7.29 41.61 4.31
C TYR A 1152 -8.53 42.21 4.99
N GLU A 1153 -8.51 43.50 5.30
CA GLU A 1153 -9.63 44.22 5.92
C GLU A 1153 -10.88 44.26 5.03
N ARG A 1154 -10.75 44.36 3.70
CA ARG A 1154 -11.88 44.22 2.76
C ARG A 1154 -12.51 42.83 2.83
N TYR A 1155 -11.72 41.76 2.71
CA TYR A 1155 -12.24 40.38 2.77
C TYR A 1155 -12.77 40.03 4.17
N LEU A 1156 -12.19 40.57 5.25
CA LEU A 1156 -12.71 40.39 6.60
C LEU A 1156 -14.11 41.02 6.76
N ALA A 1157 -14.33 42.17 6.12
CA ALA A 1157 -15.60 42.89 6.09
C ALA A 1157 -16.63 42.33 5.08
N GLU A 1158 -16.24 41.45 4.16
CA GLU A 1158 -17.22 40.67 3.37
C GLU A 1158 -18.07 39.80 4.31
N PRO A 1159 -19.37 39.57 3.99
CA PRO A 1159 -20.20 38.67 4.77
C PRO A 1159 -19.62 37.25 4.76
N GLU A 1160 -19.95 36.46 5.77
CA GLU A 1160 -19.61 35.04 5.77
C GLU A 1160 -20.35 34.34 4.63
N GLU A 1161 -19.60 33.66 3.75
CA GLU A 1161 -20.15 32.97 2.59
C GLU A 1161 -20.99 31.77 3.07
N THR A 1162 -22.31 31.89 3.09
CA THR A 1162 -23.21 30.82 3.54
C THR A 1162 -23.28 29.69 2.51
N PHE A 1163 -22.36 28.74 2.59
CA PHE A 1163 -22.33 27.54 1.74
C PHE A 1163 -23.46 26.57 2.12
N ALA A 1164 -24.42 26.40 1.21
CA ALA A 1164 -25.39 25.31 1.27
C ALA A 1164 -24.68 23.99 0.92
N ARG A 1165 -24.32 23.20 1.93
CA ARG A 1165 -23.73 21.87 1.75
C ARG A 1165 -24.81 20.88 1.28
N GLU A 1166 -25.08 20.84 -0.01
CA GLU A 1166 -25.81 19.72 -0.63
C GLU A 1166 -24.94 18.47 -0.60
N ILE A 1167 -25.04 17.70 0.49
CA ILE A 1167 -24.32 16.42 0.71
C ILE A 1167 -24.70 15.37 -0.36
N ASN A 1168 -25.78 15.62 -1.11
CA ASN A 1168 -26.59 14.59 -1.77
C ASN A 1168 -26.76 14.77 -3.31
N HIS A 1169 -25.99 15.64 -3.97
CA HIS A 1169 -26.16 15.90 -5.42
C HIS A 1169 -25.15 15.11 -6.30
N PRO A 1170 -25.56 14.11 -7.11
CA PRO A 1170 -24.61 13.13 -7.67
C PRO A 1170 -23.80 13.56 -8.90
N THR A 1171 -24.06 14.74 -9.48
CA THR A 1171 -23.76 15.00 -10.91
C THR A 1171 -22.89 16.23 -11.23
N THR A 1172 -22.72 17.18 -10.31
CA THR A 1172 -21.82 18.33 -10.52
C THR A 1172 -21.29 18.87 -9.19
N PHE A 1173 -20.04 18.54 -8.84
CA PHE A 1173 -19.29 19.21 -7.77
C PHE A 1173 -18.84 20.62 -8.21
N GLN A 1174 -19.79 21.53 -8.47
CA GLN A 1174 -19.52 22.96 -8.65
C GLN A 1174 -19.35 23.66 -7.29
N VAL A 1175 -18.58 23.06 -6.39
CA VAL A 1175 -18.19 23.72 -5.14
C VAL A 1175 -17.29 24.90 -5.52
N ARG A 1176 -17.74 26.11 -5.18
CA ARG A 1176 -16.85 27.26 -5.11
C ARG A 1176 -16.18 27.19 -3.76
N LEU A 1177 -14.85 27.13 -3.74
CA LEU A 1177 -14.08 27.27 -2.51
C LEU A 1177 -14.47 28.60 -1.84
N PRO A 1178 -14.75 28.65 -0.51
CA PRO A 1178 -15.25 29.85 0.18
C PRO A 1178 -14.21 30.99 0.12
N ARG A 1179 -14.34 31.84 -0.88
CA ARG A 1179 -13.26 32.68 -1.43
C ARG A 1179 -12.62 33.55 -0.35
N ARG A 1180 -13.47 34.17 0.46
CA ARG A 1180 -13.13 34.97 1.64
C ARG A 1180 -12.14 34.26 2.57
N HIS A 1181 -12.41 33.01 2.93
CA HIS A 1181 -11.60 32.28 3.90
C HIS A 1181 -10.23 31.90 3.34
N TRP A 1182 -10.16 31.55 2.05
CA TRP A 1182 -8.91 31.26 1.34
C TRP A 1182 -8.03 32.49 1.14
N VAL A 1183 -8.63 33.62 0.77
CA VAL A 1183 -7.90 34.89 0.65
C VAL A 1183 -7.43 35.38 2.02
N LEU A 1184 -8.26 35.32 3.07
CA LEU A 1184 -7.85 35.69 4.43
C LEU A 1184 -6.76 34.80 5.00
N PHE A 1185 -6.73 33.51 4.66
CA PHE A 1185 -5.64 32.62 5.07
C PHE A 1185 -4.28 33.06 4.48
N TYR A 1186 -4.21 33.28 3.16
CA TYR A 1186 -2.94 33.62 2.50
C TYR A 1186 -2.50 35.09 2.70
N LEU A 1187 -3.37 35.97 3.20
CA LEU A 1187 -3.05 37.38 3.51
C LEU A 1187 -2.75 37.65 5.01
N GLY A 1188 -2.90 36.64 5.88
CA GLY A 1188 -2.79 36.76 7.36
C GLY A 1188 -1.40 36.45 7.91
#